data_AF-A0A0F4Z711-F1
#
_entry.id   AF-A0A0F4Z711-F1
#
_cell.length_a   1.000
_cell.length_b   1.000
_cell.length_c   1.000
_cell.angle_alpha   90.00
_cell.angle_beta   90.00
_cell.angle_gamma   90.00
#
_symmetry.space_group_name_H-M   'P 1'
#
loop_
_entity.id
_entity.type
_entity.pdbx_description
1 polymer ?
#
loop_
_entity_poly.entity_id
_entity_poly.type
_entity_poly.pdbx_seq_one_letter_code
_entity_poly.pdbx_strand_id
1 'polypeptide(L)'
;MTTGFLDLPNEIIHLILAYISPEDNLCNVQLVNRLLHFLASDNRLWKLHCSSIGYWSPHHDIQNKMQARLDSVKWKRLYVLRKKRNHEAERLMSKAVESRQGRMLRLEQMSVLGPDVKDYLLDQIGLKITKHEDALARQFHANISLASMHRAMAISRWLRFSPHKMTGNAQSIVAQFQNYAKRPWAPGDLEEIMTGLDMFAPTLRSRDISWLIMLKSSQTLDKITQEFRNDNPDFARLSTREKATRINVWLRYSRYTGIKAEGRTFYYLRCAFLGQALAFDDHVSIPLIQCVIYCCVATRLGLKADCCMFPGKLHVIVQAPRDQYLDGPSNSYQPPSQDERHLIHMFLSPYDCDTEISLRDLERSVTPWGFHPGTDGILQPMNPADVILRNARNIQSNCERIQRMDPNVGYQASLLLESAGYNNVITSSYAAQWIQVLFTPMWDPSFRTHATNLLERVRSTWPEDYWIVQRFFPPFDSSGLSRTKIGPHSPTSTMMPYRPSDVDDGRDDTRVVPRYRDADGGPAKYRVGQVFQHARYSHIGVITGWLENRMSKERRTAVGGSADAVVQEEPEVKIFYYCLAGPNAIPALVTEDNIRIVTNMDALPFELFNRCGKYFKNFDMKRYEFVSNIKDEYPDD
;
A
#
# COMPACT_ATOMS: atom_id res chain seq x y z
N MET A 1 -6.45 -63.55 -5.24
CA MET A 1 -6.16 -62.51 -6.27
C MET A 1 -6.04 -61.20 -5.53
N THR A 2 -4.85 -60.59 -5.51
CA THR A 2 -4.66 -59.25 -4.95
C THR A 2 -5.27 -58.25 -5.91
N THR A 3 -6.38 -57.62 -5.53
CA THR A 3 -6.97 -56.51 -6.27
C THR A 3 -5.95 -55.37 -6.35
N GLY A 4 -5.53 -55.02 -7.56
CA GLY A 4 -4.62 -53.92 -7.82
C GLY A 4 -5.33 -52.59 -7.75
N PHE A 5 -4.57 -51.51 -7.56
CA PHE A 5 -5.12 -50.14 -7.54
C PHE A 5 -5.93 -49.77 -8.79
N LEU A 6 -5.59 -50.37 -9.94
CA LEU A 6 -6.27 -50.14 -11.22
C LEU A 6 -7.59 -50.91 -11.37
N ASP A 7 -7.91 -51.79 -10.41
CA ASP A 7 -9.18 -52.53 -10.39
C ASP A 7 -10.30 -51.72 -9.69
N LEU A 8 -9.97 -50.55 -9.14
CA LEU A 8 -10.94 -49.64 -8.54
C LEU A 8 -11.79 -48.93 -9.63
N PRO A 9 -13.07 -48.62 -9.35
CA PRO A 9 -13.87 -47.79 -10.24
C PRO A 9 -13.21 -46.42 -10.49
N ASN A 10 -13.37 -45.89 -11.71
CA ASN A 10 -12.76 -44.62 -12.12
C ASN A 10 -13.14 -43.46 -11.18
N GLU A 11 -14.35 -43.46 -10.64
CA GLU A 11 -14.85 -42.47 -9.70
C GLU A 11 -14.06 -42.50 -8.38
N ILE A 12 -13.72 -43.70 -7.89
CA ILE A 12 -12.93 -43.87 -6.66
C ILE A 12 -11.49 -43.43 -6.90
N ILE A 13 -10.92 -43.80 -8.04
CA ILE A 13 -9.57 -43.32 -8.43
C ILE A 13 -9.58 -41.79 -8.53
N HIS A 14 -10.58 -41.19 -9.16
CA HIS A 14 -10.71 -39.72 -9.28
C HIS A 14 -10.81 -39.03 -7.91
N LEU A 15 -11.60 -39.59 -6.98
CA LEU A 15 -11.66 -39.09 -5.61
C LEU A 15 -10.32 -39.18 -4.89
N ILE A 16 -9.57 -40.28 -5.05
CA ILE A 16 -8.22 -40.42 -4.49
C ILE A 16 -7.29 -39.35 -5.07
N LEU A 17 -7.35 -39.12 -6.38
CA LEU A 17 -6.53 -38.10 -7.06
C LEU A 17 -6.81 -36.69 -6.54
N ALA A 18 -8.01 -36.39 -6.02
CA ALA A 18 -8.33 -35.10 -5.41
C ALA A 18 -7.54 -34.79 -4.13
N TYR A 19 -7.00 -35.82 -3.46
CA TYR A 19 -6.14 -35.68 -2.28
C TYR A 19 -4.65 -35.62 -2.60
N ILE A 20 -4.25 -35.82 -3.87
CA ILE A 20 -2.86 -35.74 -4.29
C ILE A 20 -2.51 -34.29 -4.61
N SER A 21 -1.28 -33.88 -4.28
CA SER A 21 -0.80 -32.54 -4.63
C SER A 21 -0.79 -32.38 -6.16
N PRO A 22 -1.16 -31.20 -6.69
CA PRO A 22 -1.13 -30.98 -8.14
C PRO A 22 0.26 -31.16 -8.75
N GLU A 23 1.31 -30.89 -7.98
CA GLU A 23 2.71 -31.12 -8.32
C GLU A 23 3.01 -32.61 -8.49
N ASP A 24 2.64 -33.46 -7.51
CA ASP A 24 2.82 -34.91 -7.62
C ASP A 24 1.98 -35.50 -8.75
N ASN A 25 0.79 -34.95 -8.98
CA ASN A 25 -0.05 -35.35 -10.10
C ASN A 25 0.67 -35.12 -11.45
N LEU A 26 1.25 -33.93 -11.65
CA LEU A 26 1.97 -33.58 -12.88
C LEU A 26 3.28 -34.33 -13.05
N CYS A 27 4.07 -34.43 -11.99
CA CYS A 27 5.43 -34.97 -12.04
C CYS A 27 5.48 -36.49 -11.94
N ASN A 28 4.48 -37.13 -11.31
CA ASN A 28 4.51 -38.55 -11.02
C ASN A 28 3.29 -39.28 -11.60
N VAL A 29 2.07 -38.95 -11.15
CA VAL A 29 0.87 -39.77 -11.41
C VAL A 29 0.54 -39.88 -12.90
N GLN A 30 0.56 -38.78 -13.63
CA GLN A 30 0.22 -38.77 -15.06
C GLN A 30 1.23 -39.49 -15.96
N LEU A 31 2.41 -39.80 -15.42
CA LEU A 31 3.49 -40.47 -16.14
C LEU A 31 3.44 -42.00 -15.96
N VAL A 32 2.62 -42.50 -15.03
CA VAL A 32 2.57 -43.94 -14.70
C VAL A 32 1.96 -44.76 -15.83
N ASN A 33 0.75 -44.41 -16.29
CA ASN A 33 0.08 -45.11 -17.39
C ASN A 33 -1.02 -44.24 -18.04
N ARG A 34 -1.60 -44.74 -19.15
CA ARG A 34 -2.63 -44.03 -19.93
C ARG A 34 -3.93 -43.76 -19.16
N LEU A 35 -4.39 -44.71 -18.33
CA LEU A 35 -5.62 -44.55 -17.55
C LEU A 35 -5.45 -43.42 -16.51
N LEU A 36 -4.36 -43.43 -15.76
CA LEU A 36 -4.04 -42.40 -14.78
C LEU A 36 -3.76 -41.06 -15.45
N HIS A 37 -3.11 -41.05 -16.62
CA HIS A 37 -2.97 -39.82 -17.40
C HIS A 37 -4.32 -39.19 -17.75
N PHE A 38 -5.28 -40.01 -18.20
CA PHE A 38 -6.63 -39.57 -18.54
C PHE A 38 -7.38 -39.05 -17.31
N LEU A 39 -7.49 -39.86 -16.25
CA LEU A 39 -8.23 -39.51 -15.04
C LEU A 39 -7.62 -38.31 -14.30
N ALA A 40 -6.29 -38.24 -14.22
CA ALA A 40 -5.59 -37.15 -13.52
C ALA A 40 -5.47 -35.87 -14.36
N SER A 41 -5.84 -35.92 -15.64
CA SER A 41 -6.00 -34.74 -16.51
C SER A 41 -7.43 -34.22 -16.57
N ASP A 42 -8.36 -34.82 -15.83
CA ASP A 42 -9.78 -34.44 -15.81
C ASP A 42 -10.00 -32.99 -15.34
N ASN A 43 -10.86 -32.27 -16.04
CA ASN A 43 -11.11 -30.84 -15.80
C ASN A 43 -11.68 -30.55 -14.40
N ARG A 44 -12.42 -31.48 -13.78
CA ARG A 44 -13.01 -31.28 -12.44
C ARG A 44 -11.91 -31.19 -11.39
N LEU A 45 -10.90 -32.04 -11.50
CA LEU A 45 -9.73 -32.06 -10.62
C LEU A 45 -8.95 -30.74 -10.74
N TRP A 46 -8.67 -30.29 -11.96
CA TRP A 46 -7.94 -29.05 -12.18
C TRP A 46 -8.74 -27.79 -11.82
N LYS A 47 -10.07 -27.81 -11.98
CA LYS A 47 -10.96 -26.75 -11.46
C LYS A 47 -10.88 -26.66 -9.94
N LEU A 48 -10.90 -27.79 -9.24
CA LEU A 48 -10.73 -27.86 -7.78
C LEU A 48 -9.39 -27.25 -7.36
N HIS A 49 -8.28 -27.64 -7.99
CA HIS A 49 -6.96 -27.07 -7.69
C HIS A 49 -6.85 -25.58 -8.03
N CYS A 50 -7.51 -25.10 -9.09
CA CYS A 50 -7.60 -23.68 -9.37
C CYS A 50 -8.43 -22.92 -8.32
N SER A 51 -9.46 -23.56 -7.76
CA SER A 51 -10.33 -22.96 -6.73
C SER A 51 -9.65 -22.84 -5.36
N SER A 52 -8.63 -23.66 -5.08
CA SER A 52 -7.84 -23.56 -3.85
C SER A 52 -6.77 -22.46 -3.87
N ILE A 53 -6.53 -21.82 -5.01
CA ILE A 53 -5.60 -20.68 -5.13
C ILE A 53 -6.30 -19.42 -4.63
N GLY A 54 -5.69 -18.75 -3.64
CA GLY A 54 -6.29 -17.60 -2.97
C GLY A 54 -6.34 -16.35 -3.84
N TYR A 55 -5.34 -16.13 -4.70
CA TYR A 55 -5.23 -14.90 -5.48
C TYR A 55 -4.97 -15.16 -6.97
N TRP A 56 -5.77 -14.47 -7.79
CA TRP A 56 -5.71 -14.45 -9.24
C TRP A 56 -5.69 -13.02 -9.75
N SER A 57 -4.83 -12.75 -10.73
CA SER A 57 -4.86 -11.47 -11.43
C SER A 57 -6.15 -11.31 -12.25
N PRO A 58 -6.71 -10.09 -12.38
CA PRO A 58 -8.01 -9.88 -13.04
C PRO A 58 -8.07 -10.32 -14.51
N HIS A 59 -6.94 -10.29 -15.23
CA HIS A 59 -6.88 -10.74 -16.63
C HIS A 59 -7.21 -12.23 -16.82
N HIS A 60 -7.17 -13.05 -15.76
CA HIS A 60 -7.61 -14.43 -15.83
C HIS A 60 -9.12 -14.58 -15.85
N ASP A 61 -9.87 -13.56 -15.44
CA ASP A 61 -11.33 -13.60 -15.34
C ASP A 61 -11.84 -14.86 -14.59
N ILE A 62 -11.19 -15.15 -13.45
CA ILE A 62 -11.38 -16.43 -12.76
C ILE A 62 -12.82 -16.60 -12.27
N GLN A 63 -13.47 -15.52 -11.83
CA GLN A 63 -14.84 -15.56 -11.31
C GLN A 63 -15.84 -16.03 -12.37
N ASN A 64 -15.78 -15.46 -13.58
CA ASN A 64 -16.64 -15.89 -14.67
C ASN A 64 -16.29 -17.32 -15.12
N LYS A 65 -14.99 -17.67 -15.18
CA LYS A 65 -14.57 -19.04 -15.50
C LYS A 65 -15.08 -20.06 -14.49
N MET A 66 -15.18 -19.72 -13.22
CA MET A 66 -15.73 -20.61 -12.18
C MET A 66 -17.22 -20.90 -12.40
N GLN A 67 -17.96 -19.95 -12.98
CA GLN A 67 -19.39 -20.09 -13.32
C GLN A 67 -19.62 -20.71 -14.70
N ALA A 68 -18.62 -20.69 -15.58
CA ALA A 68 -18.70 -21.25 -16.92
C ALA A 68 -18.77 -22.80 -16.93
N ARG A 69 -19.17 -23.35 -18.08
CA ARG A 69 -19.21 -24.82 -18.31
C ARG A 69 -17.82 -25.42 -18.12
N LEU A 70 -17.73 -26.56 -17.42
CA LEU A 70 -16.46 -27.24 -17.10
C LEU A 70 -15.50 -27.34 -18.29
N ASP A 71 -16.00 -27.74 -19.47
CA ASP A 71 -15.16 -27.99 -20.67
C ASP A 71 -14.79 -26.73 -21.46
N SER A 72 -15.40 -25.59 -21.15
CA SER A 72 -15.11 -24.31 -21.82
C SER A 72 -13.79 -23.70 -21.37
N VAL A 73 -13.24 -24.17 -20.25
CA VAL A 73 -12.02 -23.63 -19.63
C VAL A 73 -10.95 -24.71 -19.56
N LYS A 74 -9.75 -24.40 -20.06
CA LYS A 74 -8.58 -25.29 -19.98
C LYS A 74 -7.94 -25.20 -18.59
N TRP A 75 -8.59 -25.76 -17.57
CA TRP A 75 -8.22 -25.63 -16.15
C TRP A 75 -6.78 -26.05 -15.85
N LYS A 76 -6.34 -27.22 -16.37
CA LYS A 76 -4.97 -27.70 -16.19
C LYS A 76 -3.93 -26.70 -16.70
N ARG A 77 -4.17 -26.13 -17.89
CA ARG A 77 -3.27 -25.12 -18.49
C ARG A 77 -3.23 -23.85 -17.65
N LEU A 78 -4.38 -23.43 -17.10
CA LEU A 78 -4.47 -22.26 -16.22
C LEU A 78 -3.69 -22.46 -14.92
N TYR A 79 -3.81 -23.63 -14.31
CA TYR A 79 -3.04 -24.00 -13.12
C TYR A 79 -1.52 -24.00 -13.38
N VAL A 80 -1.08 -24.67 -14.45
CA VAL A 80 0.34 -24.74 -14.83
C VAL A 80 0.90 -23.34 -15.11
N LEU A 81 0.14 -22.47 -15.78
CA LEU A 81 0.52 -21.07 -16.00
C LEU A 81 0.74 -20.34 -14.66
N ARG A 82 -0.18 -20.52 -13.70
CA ARG A 82 -0.11 -19.91 -12.38
C ARG A 82 1.10 -20.41 -11.57
N LYS A 83 1.44 -21.69 -11.65
CA LYS A 83 2.63 -22.26 -10.98
C LYS A 83 3.95 -21.81 -11.60
N LYS A 84 4.02 -21.66 -12.92
CA LYS A 84 5.20 -21.07 -13.59
C LYS A 84 5.53 -19.67 -13.06
N ARG A 85 4.52 -18.86 -12.75
CA ARG A 85 4.72 -17.54 -12.13
C ARG A 85 5.25 -17.61 -10.70
N ASN A 86 4.77 -18.57 -9.89
CA ASN A 86 5.33 -18.80 -8.55
C ASN A 86 6.79 -19.21 -8.62
N HIS A 87 7.15 -20.11 -9.54
CA HIS A 87 8.54 -20.54 -9.69
C HIS A 87 9.46 -19.39 -10.17
N GLU A 88 8.94 -18.52 -11.04
CA GLU A 88 9.68 -17.31 -11.42
C GLU A 88 9.88 -16.36 -10.22
N ALA A 89 8.85 -16.16 -9.39
CA ALA A 89 8.97 -15.38 -8.16
C ALA A 89 9.97 -15.99 -7.17
N GLU A 90 9.99 -17.32 -7.04
CA GLU A 90 10.95 -18.07 -6.22
C GLU A 90 12.39 -17.85 -6.69
N ARG A 91 12.61 -17.94 -8.01
CA ARG A 91 13.91 -17.70 -8.64
C ARG A 91 14.38 -16.26 -8.43
N LEU A 92 13.48 -15.28 -8.56
CA LEU A 92 13.78 -13.87 -8.34
C LEU A 92 14.09 -13.58 -6.87
N MET A 93 13.28 -14.11 -5.95
CA MET A 93 13.48 -13.97 -4.50
C MET A 93 14.83 -14.55 -4.05
N SER A 94 15.14 -15.77 -4.46
CA SER A 94 16.38 -16.44 -4.05
C SER A 94 17.61 -15.64 -4.51
N LYS A 95 17.63 -15.18 -5.76
CA LYS A 95 18.69 -14.30 -6.27
C LYS A 95 18.73 -12.90 -5.63
N ALA A 96 17.59 -12.40 -5.17
CA ALA A 96 17.51 -11.11 -4.46
C ALA A 96 18.07 -11.23 -3.03
N VAL A 97 17.85 -12.38 -2.38
CA VAL A 97 18.43 -12.70 -1.08
C VAL A 97 19.93 -12.98 -1.21
N GLU A 98 20.36 -13.77 -2.20
CA GLU A 98 21.76 -14.16 -2.40
C GLU A 98 22.71 -12.98 -2.64
N SER A 99 22.27 -11.92 -3.34
CA SER A 99 23.13 -10.80 -3.71
C SER A 99 22.42 -9.45 -3.61
N ARG A 100 23.18 -8.40 -3.26
CA ARG A 100 22.74 -7.00 -3.33
C ARG A 100 22.65 -6.51 -4.78
N GLN A 101 23.59 -6.91 -5.62
CA GLN A 101 23.69 -6.44 -6.99
C GLN A 101 22.44 -6.83 -7.80
N GLY A 102 21.76 -5.83 -8.37
CA GLY A 102 20.53 -6.03 -9.14
C GLY A 102 19.32 -6.49 -8.31
N ARG A 103 19.40 -6.47 -6.98
CA ARG A 103 18.29 -6.86 -6.08
C ARG A 103 17.04 -6.06 -6.37
N MET A 104 17.17 -4.73 -6.49
CA MET A 104 16.03 -3.85 -6.75
C MET A 104 15.28 -4.22 -8.03
N LEU A 105 16.00 -4.53 -9.11
CA LEU A 105 15.41 -4.98 -10.37
C LEU A 105 14.65 -6.31 -10.20
N ARG A 106 15.16 -7.24 -9.40
CA ARG A 106 14.49 -8.52 -9.13
C ARG A 106 13.22 -8.34 -8.29
N LEU A 107 13.26 -7.46 -7.29
CA LEU A 107 12.08 -7.11 -6.48
C LEU A 107 11.03 -6.40 -7.34
N GLU A 108 11.43 -5.51 -8.25
CA GLU A 108 10.53 -4.95 -9.26
C GLU A 108 9.91 -6.06 -10.11
N GLN A 109 10.72 -6.90 -10.75
CA GLN A 109 10.23 -7.98 -11.62
C GLN A 109 9.22 -8.87 -10.91
N MET A 110 9.46 -9.18 -9.64
CA MET A 110 8.55 -9.96 -8.80
C MET A 110 7.25 -9.20 -8.49
N SER A 111 7.33 -7.91 -8.13
CA SER A 111 6.15 -7.07 -7.85
C SER A 111 5.24 -6.92 -9.08
N VAL A 112 5.82 -6.95 -10.27
CA VAL A 112 5.14 -6.79 -11.56
C VAL A 112 4.38 -8.05 -11.99
N LEU A 113 4.73 -9.22 -11.46
CA LEU A 113 3.95 -10.45 -11.69
C LEU A 113 2.51 -10.34 -11.15
N GLY A 114 2.26 -9.36 -10.27
CA GLY A 114 0.93 -8.97 -9.80
C GLY A 114 0.31 -9.99 -8.85
N PRO A 115 -1.03 -9.96 -8.69
CA PRO A 115 -1.74 -10.84 -7.77
C PRO A 115 -1.45 -12.34 -7.95
N ASP A 116 -1.01 -12.76 -9.13
CA ASP A 116 -0.60 -14.13 -9.43
C ASP A 116 0.69 -14.59 -8.73
N VAL A 117 1.34 -13.81 -7.88
CA VAL A 117 2.44 -14.34 -7.02
C VAL A 117 2.18 -14.08 -5.54
N LYS A 118 1.00 -13.57 -5.23
CA LYS A 118 0.67 -13.11 -3.90
C LYS A 118 0.60 -14.22 -2.86
N ASP A 119 0.03 -15.38 -3.22
CA ASP A 119 0.06 -16.57 -2.34
C ASP A 119 1.50 -16.94 -1.97
N TYR A 120 2.41 -16.95 -2.96
CA TYR A 120 3.83 -17.22 -2.73
C TYR A 120 4.48 -16.17 -1.81
N LEU A 121 4.22 -14.87 -2.04
CA LEU A 121 4.75 -13.80 -1.18
C LEU A 121 4.25 -13.94 0.27
N LEU A 122 2.99 -14.28 0.47
CA LEU A 122 2.42 -14.51 1.80
C LEU A 122 3.05 -15.74 2.47
N ASP A 123 3.31 -16.82 1.73
CA ASP A 123 4.05 -17.97 2.22
C ASP A 123 5.46 -17.58 2.67
N GLN A 124 6.16 -16.73 1.89
CA GLN A 124 7.50 -16.23 2.27
C GLN A 124 7.46 -15.34 3.51
N ILE A 125 6.44 -14.49 3.66
CA ILE A 125 6.20 -13.66 4.87
C ILE A 125 5.91 -14.55 6.09
N GLY A 126 5.28 -15.71 5.89
CA GLY A 126 4.93 -16.67 6.94
C GLY A 126 6.04 -17.65 7.34
N LEU A 127 7.23 -17.59 6.71
CA LEU A 127 8.31 -18.52 7.01
C LEU A 127 8.72 -18.47 8.48
N LYS A 128 9.14 -19.62 9.04
CA LYS A 128 9.66 -19.67 10.42
C LYS A 128 11.18 -19.54 10.40
N ILE A 129 11.71 -18.55 11.10
CA ILE A 129 13.15 -18.27 11.27
C ILE A 129 13.93 -19.47 11.79
N THR A 130 13.29 -20.30 12.62
CA THR A 130 13.88 -21.53 13.15
C THR A 130 13.97 -22.68 12.14
N LYS A 131 13.30 -22.59 10.98
CA LYS A 131 13.21 -23.66 9.99
C LYS A 131 13.92 -23.38 8.67
N HIS A 132 14.17 -22.11 8.36
CA HIS A 132 14.75 -21.70 7.08
C HIS A 132 15.97 -20.82 7.33
N GLU A 133 17.07 -21.08 6.63
CA GLU A 133 18.34 -20.39 6.85
C GLU A 133 18.34 -18.91 6.44
N ASP A 134 17.40 -18.50 5.60
CA ASP A 134 17.28 -17.15 5.05
C ASP A 134 15.88 -16.53 5.27
N ALA A 135 15.14 -17.08 6.25
CA ALA A 135 13.74 -16.72 6.49
C ALA A 135 13.56 -15.22 6.72
N LEU A 136 14.44 -14.58 7.49
CA LEU A 136 14.31 -13.16 7.85
C LEU A 136 14.45 -12.25 6.61
N ALA A 137 15.40 -12.55 5.73
CA ALA A 137 15.56 -11.81 4.47
C ALA A 137 14.37 -12.03 3.52
N ARG A 138 13.92 -13.28 3.38
CA ARG A 138 12.74 -13.62 2.56
C ARG A 138 11.49 -12.92 3.05
N GLN A 139 11.23 -12.94 4.35
CA GLN A 139 10.09 -12.24 4.96
C GLN A 139 10.13 -10.75 4.63
N PHE A 140 11.28 -10.10 4.83
CA PHE A 140 11.43 -8.67 4.56
C PHE A 140 11.20 -8.34 3.08
N HIS A 141 11.92 -9.01 2.16
CA HIS A 141 11.81 -8.73 0.73
C HIS A 141 10.45 -9.10 0.13
N ALA A 142 9.81 -10.14 0.65
CA ALA A 142 8.44 -10.49 0.28
C ALA A 142 7.46 -9.40 0.73
N ASN A 143 7.59 -8.89 1.96
CA ASN A 143 6.75 -7.83 2.48
C ASN A 143 6.91 -6.52 1.68
N ILE A 144 8.15 -6.15 1.33
CA ILE A 144 8.43 -4.98 0.49
C ILE A 144 7.81 -5.13 -0.90
N SER A 145 7.95 -6.29 -1.53
CA SER A 145 7.41 -6.53 -2.88
C SER A 145 5.89 -6.60 -2.89
N LEU A 146 5.29 -7.20 -1.87
CA LEU A 146 3.83 -7.22 -1.69
C LEU A 146 3.28 -5.81 -1.50
N ALA A 147 3.92 -5.00 -0.65
CA ALA A 147 3.49 -3.63 -0.41
C ALA A 147 3.68 -2.75 -1.67
N SER A 148 4.77 -2.91 -2.41
CA SER A 148 4.99 -2.22 -3.70
C SER A 148 3.95 -2.61 -4.73
N MET A 149 3.59 -3.89 -4.81
CA MET A 149 2.50 -4.39 -5.64
C MET A 149 1.16 -3.75 -5.29
N HIS A 150 0.78 -3.68 -4.00
CA HIS A 150 -0.47 -3.03 -3.59
C HIS A 150 -0.52 -1.55 -3.95
N ARG A 151 0.57 -0.82 -3.73
CA ARG A 151 0.65 0.60 -4.09
C ARG A 151 0.50 0.79 -5.59
N ALA A 152 1.14 -0.05 -6.40
CA ALA A 152 0.96 -0.05 -7.85
C ALA A 152 -0.49 -0.33 -8.26
N MET A 153 -1.16 -1.26 -7.58
CA MET A 153 -2.58 -1.55 -7.82
C MET A 153 -3.47 -0.34 -7.48
N ALA A 154 -3.25 0.32 -6.35
CA ALA A 154 -3.99 1.53 -5.99
C ALA A 154 -3.77 2.67 -6.98
N ILE A 155 -2.52 2.91 -7.37
CA ILE A 155 -2.17 3.92 -8.36
C ILE A 155 -2.81 3.59 -9.71
N SER A 156 -2.85 2.31 -10.11
CA SER A 156 -3.50 1.89 -11.35
C SER A 156 -5.01 2.20 -11.36
N ARG A 157 -5.69 2.08 -10.21
CA ARG A 157 -7.09 2.49 -10.03
C ARG A 157 -7.26 3.98 -10.22
N TRP A 158 -6.42 4.78 -9.58
CA TRP A 158 -6.48 6.23 -9.65
C TRP A 158 -6.20 6.78 -11.05
N LEU A 159 -5.25 6.18 -11.77
CA LEU A 159 -4.89 6.59 -13.13
C LEU A 159 -6.04 6.50 -14.13
N ARG A 160 -6.99 5.58 -13.92
CA ARG A 160 -8.22 5.49 -14.72
C ARG A 160 -9.00 6.80 -14.75
N PHE A 161 -8.91 7.55 -13.66
CA PHE A 161 -9.67 8.76 -13.39
C PHE A 161 -8.82 10.04 -13.43
N SER A 162 -7.51 9.89 -13.64
CA SER A 162 -6.58 11.00 -13.75
C SER A 162 -6.89 11.87 -14.97
N PRO A 163 -6.73 13.21 -14.87
CA PRO A 163 -6.80 14.10 -16.02
C PRO A 163 -5.70 13.84 -17.05
N HIS A 164 -4.61 13.16 -16.67
CA HIS A 164 -3.44 12.95 -17.53
C HIS A 164 -3.69 11.84 -18.57
N LYS A 165 -3.11 11.99 -19.78
CA LYS A 165 -3.10 10.91 -20.78
C LYS A 165 -1.92 9.97 -20.50
N MET A 166 -2.20 8.68 -20.28
CA MET A 166 -1.16 7.66 -20.10
C MET A 166 -0.43 7.38 -21.41
N THR A 167 0.88 7.13 -21.33
CA THR A 167 1.68 6.64 -22.46
C THR A 167 1.34 5.16 -22.78
N GLY A 168 1.62 4.70 -24.00
CA GLY A 168 1.27 3.34 -24.45
C GLY A 168 1.89 2.21 -23.61
N ASN A 169 3.10 2.40 -23.08
CA ASN A 169 3.75 1.41 -22.19
C ASN A 169 3.08 1.32 -20.82
N ALA A 170 2.52 2.42 -20.31
CA ALA A 170 1.79 2.40 -19.05
C ALA A 170 0.45 1.67 -19.19
N GLN A 171 -0.21 1.78 -20.35
CA GLN A 171 -1.50 1.11 -20.62
C GLN A 171 -1.39 -0.44 -20.60
N SER A 172 -0.33 -1.00 -21.19
CA SER A 172 -0.14 -2.48 -21.22
C SER A 172 0.13 -3.08 -19.83
N ILE A 173 0.67 -2.28 -18.90
CA ILE A 173 0.96 -2.71 -17.53
C ILE A 173 -0.27 -2.51 -16.64
N VAL A 174 -1.04 -1.44 -16.80
CA VAL A 174 -2.34 -1.32 -16.11
C VAL A 174 -3.21 -2.52 -16.47
N ALA A 175 -3.20 -2.98 -17.73
CA ALA A 175 -3.91 -4.19 -18.17
C ALA A 175 -3.56 -5.46 -17.35
N GLN A 176 -2.36 -5.54 -16.75
CA GLN A 176 -1.96 -6.66 -15.89
C GLN A 176 -2.63 -6.61 -14.51
N PHE A 177 -2.86 -5.40 -14.00
CA PHE A 177 -3.47 -5.16 -12.70
C PHE A 177 -4.99 -5.01 -12.76
N GLN A 178 -5.53 -4.46 -13.86
CA GLN A 178 -6.97 -4.23 -14.10
C GLN A 178 -7.25 -4.09 -15.62
N ASN A 179 -8.47 -4.41 -16.07
CA ASN A 179 -8.88 -4.08 -17.44
C ASN A 179 -9.00 -2.55 -17.61
N TYR A 180 -7.99 -1.91 -18.20
CA TYR A 180 -7.98 -0.47 -18.43
C TYR A 180 -8.87 -0.07 -19.61
N ALA A 181 -9.90 0.72 -19.33
CA ALA A 181 -10.60 1.52 -20.33
C ALA A 181 -10.99 2.86 -19.70
N LYS A 182 -10.53 3.96 -20.29
CA LYS A 182 -11.00 5.30 -19.93
C LYS A 182 -12.49 5.37 -20.29
N ARG A 183 -13.35 5.49 -19.29
CA ARG A 183 -14.81 5.52 -19.43
C ARG A 183 -15.41 6.66 -18.61
N PRO A 184 -16.65 7.09 -18.93
CA PRO A 184 -17.40 7.97 -18.04
C PRO A 184 -17.59 7.33 -16.66
N TRP A 185 -17.79 8.20 -15.67
CA TRP A 185 -18.07 7.82 -14.29
C TRP A 185 -19.27 6.87 -14.17
N ALA A 186 -19.09 5.84 -13.36
CA ALA A 186 -20.13 4.91 -12.96
C ALA A 186 -20.27 4.93 -11.42
N PRO A 187 -21.48 4.60 -10.91
CA PRO A 187 -21.76 4.34 -9.50
C PRO A 187 -20.65 3.76 -8.61
N GLY A 188 -19.95 2.71 -9.08
CA GLY A 188 -18.92 2.01 -8.30
C GLY A 188 -17.56 2.70 -8.27
N ASP A 189 -17.34 3.77 -9.05
CA ASP A 189 -16.03 4.38 -9.21
C ASP A 189 -15.61 5.18 -7.95
N LEU A 190 -16.58 5.75 -7.21
CA LEU A 190 -16.29 6.47 -5.96
C LEU A 190 -15.69 5.52 -4.90
N GLU A 191 -16.30 4.36 -4.71
CA GLU A 191 -15.79 3.32 -3.80
C GLU A 191 -14.43 2.78 -4.27
N GLU A 192 -14.27 2.50 -5.57
CA GLU A 192 -13.02 1.99 -6.13
C GLU A 192 -11.85 2.95 -5.87
N ILE A 193 -12.05 4.25 -6.06
CA ILE A 193 -11.06 5.29 -5.80
C ILE A 193 -10.73 5.37 -4.31
N MET A 194 -11.74 5.40 -3.44
CA MET A 194 -11.57 5.59 -2.01
C MET A 194 -10.92 4.38 -1.34
N THR A 195 -11.26 3.16 -1.75
CA THR A 195 -10.62 1.92 -1.26
C THR A 195 -9.19 1.73 -1.77
N GLY A 196 -8.75 2.48 -2.80
CA GLY A 196 -7.36 2.51 -3.23
C GLY A 196 -6.41 3.03 -2.14
N LEU A 197 -6.88 3.90 -1.23
CA LEU A 197 -6.09 4.37 -0.08
C LEU A 197 -5.73 3.22 0.87
N ASP A 198 -6.66 2.29 1.11
CA ASP A 198 -6.47 1.18 2.04
C ASP A 198 -5.32 0.25 1.61
N MET A 199 -4.96 0.23 0.33
CA MET A 199 -3.80 -0.53 -0.19
C MET A 199 -2.44 0.07 0.18
N PHE A 200 -2.38 1.32 0.65
CA PHE A 200 -1.15 1.92 1.18
C PHE A 200 -0.95 1.63 2.67
N ALA A 201 -1.95 1.05 3.35
CA ALA A 201 -1.77 0.59 4.72
C ALA A 201 -0.74 -0.55 4.74
N PRO A 202 0.17 -0.61 5.73
CA PRO A 202 1.13 -1.70 5.83
C PRO A 202 0.46 -3.05 6.09
N THR A 203 0.92 -4.11 5.42
CA THR A 203 0.60 -5.49 5.77
C THR A 203 1.33 -5.91 7.03
N LEU A 204 0.61 -6.50 7.98
CA LEU A 204 1.20 -7.18 9.14
C LEU A 204 0.96 -8.69 9.09
N ARG A 205 2.03 -9.42 9.42
CA ARG A 205 2.07 -10.86 9.77
C ARG A 205 1.13 -11.76 8.96
N SER A 206 1.68 -12.41 7.93
CA SER A 206 1.10 -13.56 7.20
C SER A 206 -0.27 -13.36 6.54
N ARG A 207 -0.93 -12.22 6.73
CA ARG A 207 -2.25 -11.90 6.18
C ARG A 207 -2.15 -10.61 5.39
N ASP A 208 -2.72 -10.63 4.19
CA ASP A 208 -2.83 -9.42 3.39
C ASP A 208 -4.00 -8.56 3.89
N ILE A 209 -3.77 -7.85 4.99
CA ILE A 209 -4.79 -7.03 5.66
C ILE A 209 -5.27 -5.90 4.75
N SER A 210 -4.36 -5.21 4.05
CA SER A 210 -4.69 -4.09 3.17
C SER A 210 -5.63 -4.51 2.05
N TRP A 211 -5.35 -5.66 1.43
CA TRP A 211 -6.25 -6.26 0.46
C TRP A 211 -7.56 -6.75 1.08
N LEU A 212 -7.50 -7.39 2.25
CA LEU A 212 -8.69 -7.90 2.92
C LEU A 212 -9.63 -6.77 3.33
N ILE A 213 -9.11 -5.66 3.85
CA ILE A 213 -9.89 -4.47 4.19
C ILE A 213 -10.53 -3.88 2.94
N MET A 214 -9.77 -3.73 1.86
CA MET A 214 -10.31 -3.27 0.58
C MET A 214 -11.43 -4.19 0.07
N LEU A 215 -11.24 -5.51 0.09
CA LEU A 215 -12.25 -6.47 -0.37
C LEU A 215 -13.49 -6.49 0.54
N LYS A 216 -13.26 -6.47 1.85
CA LYS A 216 -14.32 -6.44 2.87
C LYS A 216 -15.10 -5.15 2.83
N SER A 217 -14.52 -4.01 2.46
CA SER A 217 -15.22 -2.73 2.37
C SER A 217 -16.45 -2.83 1.47
N SER A 218 -16.29 -3.43 0.29
CA SER A 218 -17.39 -3.64 -0.65
C SER A 218 -18.44 -4.59 -0.09
N GLN A 219 -18.01 -5.71 0.51
CA GLN A 219 -18.89 -6.68 1.15
C GLN A 219 -19.65 -6.10 2.35
N THR A 220 -19.02 -5.23 3.13
CA THR A 220 -19.64 -4.51 4.24
C THR A 220 -20.69 -3.55 3.71
N LEU A 221 -20.40 -2.77 2.66
CA LEU A 221 -21.39 -1.89 2.04
C LEU A 221 -22.57 -2.66 1.44
N ASP A 222 -22.33 -3.82 0.83
CA ASP A 222 -23.38 -4.72 0.36
C ASP A 222 -24.22 -5.27 1.51
N LYS A 223 -23.57 -5.67 2.61
CA LYS A 223 -24.23 -6.12 3.84
C LYS A 223 -25.12 -5.01 4.42
N ILE A 224 -24.60 -3.80 4.57
CA ILE A 224 -25.35 -2.61 5.03
C ILE A 224 -26.57 -2.38 4.14
N THR A 225 -26.39 -2.47 2.82
CA THR A 225 -27.48 -2.31 1.85
C THR A 225 -28.55 -3.40 2.02
N GLN A 226 -28.15 -4.64 2.28
CA GLN A 226 -29.06 -5.75 2.48
C GLN A 226 -29.83 -5.62 3.81
N GLU A 227 -29.15 -5.22 4.89
CA GLU A 227 -29.78 -4.91 6.19
C GLU A 227 -30.83 -3.81 6.03
N PHE A 228 -30.48 -2.70 5.34
CA PHE A 228 -31.42 -1.63 5.05
C PHE A 228 -32.68 -2.12 4.31
N ARG A 229 -32.51 -2.98 3.29
CA ARG A 229 -33.63 -3.53 2.51
C ARG A 229 -34.54 -4.42 3.37
N ASN A 230 -33.96 -5.20 4.28
CA ASN A 230 -34.73 -6.05 5.18
C ASN A 230 -35.58 -5.21 6.15
N ASP A 231 -35.03 -4.10 6.65
CA ASP A 231 -35.71 -3.18 7.57
C ASP A 231 -36.75 -2.29 6.88
N ASN A 232 -36.66 -2.10 5.55
CA ASN A 232 -37.50 -1.19 4.78
C ASN A 232 -38.12 -1.89 3.56
N PRO A 233 -39.04 -2.85 3.74
CA PRO A 233 -39.64 -3.62 2.63
C PRO A 233 -40.49 -2.76 1.68
N ASP A 234 -40.99 -1.62 2.15
CA ASP A 234 -41.76 -0.64 1.38
C ASP A 234 -40.88 0.33 0.56
N PHE A 235 -39.55 0.28 0.73
CA PHE A 235 -38.61 1.26 0.17
C PHE A 235 -38.77 1.50 -1.33
N ALA A 236 -39.07 0.46 -2.12
CA ALA A 236 -39.21 0.58 -3.56
C ALA A 236 -40.34 1.56 -3.98
N ARG A 237 -41.40 1.67 -3.16
CA ARG A 237 -42.60 2.49 -3.44
C ARG A 237 -42.43 3.97 -3.15
N LEU A 238 -41.39 4.33 -2.39
CA LEU A 238 -41.13 5.70 -1.96
C LEU A 238 -40.64 6.58 -3.13
N SER A 239 -40.89 7.88 -3.04
CA SER A 239 -40.33 8.89 -3.93
C SER A 239 -38.81 8.99 -3.76
N THR A 240 -38.11 9.66 -4.69
CA THR A 240 -36.65 9.85 -4.58
C THR A 240 -36.28 10.62 -3.31
N ARG A 241 -37.06 11.66 -2.96
CA ARG A 241 -36.86 12.47 -1.74
C ARG A 241 -37.05 11.63 -0.47
N GLU A 242 -38.09 10.82 -0.44
CA GLU A 242 -38.40 9.94 0.69
C GLU A 242 -37.34 8.84 0.84
N LYS A 243 -36.92 8.21 -0.27
CA LYS A 243 -35.83 7.23 -0.30
C LYS A 243 -34.55 7.82 0.27
N ALA A 244 -34.15 9.00 -0.22
CA ALA A 244 -32.92 9.67 0.19
C ALA A 244 -32.92 10.00 1.69
N THR A 245 -34.03 10.55 2.20
CA THR A 245 -34.22 10.84 3.62
C THR A 245 -34.18 9.56 4.47
N ARG A 246 -34.90 8.51 4.05
CA ARG A 246 -34.98 7.24 4.79
C ARG A 246 -33.61 6.59 4.92
N ILE A 247 -32.81 6.59 3.85
CA ILE A 247 -31.42 6.09 3.91
C ILE A 247 -30.60 6.88 4.91
N ASN A 248 -30.69 8.22 4.88
CA ASN A 248 -29.90 9.08 5.77
C ASN A 248 -30.25 8.82 7.25
N VAL A 249 -31.55 8.79 7.56
CA VAL A 249 -32.06 8.49 8.91
C VAL A 249 -31.59 7.11 9.37
N TRP A 250 -31.75 6.08 8.54
CA TRP A 250 -31.41 4.71 8.91
C TRP A 250 -29.90 4.50 9.09
N LEU A 251 -29.05 5.07 8.22
CA LEU A 251 -27.60 4.97 8.36
C LEU A 251 -27.10 5.64 9.64
N ARG A 252 -27.71 6.77 10.02
CA ARG A 252 -27.40 7.47 11.27
C ARG A 252 -27.86 6.67 12.49
N TYR A 253 -29.08 6.15 12.44
CA TYR A 253 -29.64 5.32 13.51
C TYR A 253 -28.80 4.05 13.73
N SER A 254 -28.37 3.40 12.64
CA SER A 254 -27.53 2.20 12.64
C SER A 254 -26.05 2.49 12.91
N ARG A 255 -25.69 3.75 13.20
CA ARG A 255 -24.32 4.20 13.50
C ARG A 255 -23.27 3.91 12.42
N TYR A 256 -23.66 3.97 11.15
CA TYR A 256 -22.69 4.00 10.03
C TYR A 256 -22.33 5.44 9.63
N THR A 257 -23.22 6.40 9.93
CA THR A 257 -23.00 7.84 9.76
C THR A 257 -23.56 8.60 10.97
N GLY A 258 -23.42 9.92 11.00
CA GLY A 258 -23.85 10.77 12.12
C GLY A 258 -23.01 10.64 13.38
N ILE A 259 -21.90 9.93 13.32
CA ILE A 259 -20.98 9.75 14.44
C ILE A 259 -20.10 11.00 14.53
N LYS A 260 -20.29 11.76 15.62
CA LYS A 260 -19.46 12.92 15.93
C LYS A 260 -18.28 12.45 16.77
N ALA A 261 -17.09 12.50 16.18
CA ALA A 261 -15.87 12.13 16.88
C ALA A 261 -15.65 13.08 18.09
N GLU A 262 -15.44 12.51 19.27
CA GLU A 262 -15.21 13.28 20.49
C GLU A 262 -13.73 13.70 20.62
N GLY A 263 -13.50 14.98 20.91
CA GLY A 263 -12.17 15.51 21.17
C GLY A 263 -11.19 15.30 20.01
N ARG A 264 -10.16 14.48 20.22
CA ARG A 264 -9.04 14.28 19.28
C ARG A 264 -9.23 13.11 18.31
N THR A 265 -10.25 12.27 18.50
CA THR A 265 -10.50 11.09 17.64
C THR A 265 -10.77 11.46 16.18
N PHE A 266 -11.23 12.69 15.92
CA PHE A 266 -11.39 13.21 14.56
C PHE A 266 -10.08 13.21 13.75
N TYR A 267 -8.94 13.35 14.44
CA TYR A 267 -7.62 13.43 13.81
C TYR A 267 -6.96 12.07 13.65
N TYR A 268 -7.61 10.99 14.09
CA TYR A 268 -7.06 9.66 13.95
C TYR A 268 -7.01 9.28 12.47
N LEU A 269 -5.91 8.66 12.09
CA LEU A 269 -5.62 8.36 10.71
C LEU A 269 -6.68 7.45 10.10
N ARG A 270 -7.12 6.43 10.85
CA ARG A 270 -8.20 5.49 10.46
C ARG A 270 -9.48 6.20 10.00
N CYS A 271 -9.79 7.36 10.57
CA CYS A 271 -11.03 8.10 10.28
C CYS A 271 -11.07 8.67 8.86
N ALA A 272 -9.92 8.75 8.17
CA ALA A 272 -9.79 9.25 6.80
C ALA A 272 -9.77 8.14 5.74
N PHE A 273 -9.90 6.88 6.13
CA PHE A 273 -9.86 5.71 5.24
C PHE A 273 -11.22 5.02 5.25
N LEU A 274 -11.80 4.79 4.06
CA LEU A 274 -13.13 4.17 3.94
C LEU A 274 -13.13 2.75 4.52
N GLY A 275 -12.15 1.92 4.11
CA GLY A 275 -12.11 0.55 4.58
C GLY A 275 -11.77 0.43 6.07
N GLN A 276 -10.92 1.30 6.59
CA GLN A 276 -10.64 1.33 8.03
C GLN A 276 -11.90 1.72 8.82
N ALA A 277 -12.59 2.79 8.44
CA ALA A 277 -13.83 3.21 9.11
C ALA A 277 -14.88 2.09 9.11
N LEU A 278 -15.04 1.37 8.00
CA LEU A 278 -15.98 0.23 7.92
C LEU A 278 -15.53 -1.01 8.70
N ALA A 279 -14.23 -1.17 8.93
CA ALA A 279 -13.66 -2.35 9.60
C ALA A 279 -13.61 -2.21 11.14
N PHE A 280 -13.55 -0.99 11.67
CA PHE A 280 -13.65 -0.74 13.11
C PHE A 280 -15.10 -0.78 13.58
N ASP A 281 -15.36 -1.41 14.74
CA ASP A 281 -16.71 -1.56 15.30
C ASP A 281 -17.39 -0.22 15.65
N ASP A 282 -16.61 0.83 15.91
CA ASP A 282 -17.15 2.15 16.25
C ASP A 282 -17.54 3.01 15.04
N HIS A 283 -17.14 2.59 13.83
CA HIS A 283 -17.35 3.29 12.56
C HIS A 283 -16.97 4.78 12.54
N VAL A 284 -16.12 5.23 13.47
CA VAL A 284 -15.78 6.65 13.59
C VAL A 284 -14.99 7.09 12.36
N SER A 285 -15.50 8.10 11.66
CA SER A 285 -14.85 8.64 10.48
C SER A 285 -15.06 10.14 10.32
N ILE A 286 -14.22 10.78 9.51
CA ILE A 286 -14.39 12.20 9.16
C ILE A 286 -15.67 12.40 8.33
N PRO A 287 -16.24 13.62 8.27
CA PRO A 287 -17.49 13.90 7.56
C PRO A 287 -17.45 13.50 6.09
N LEU A 288 -16.27 13.58 5.46
CA LEU A 288 -16.08 13.19 4.05
C LEU A 288 -16.35 11.71 3.85
N ILE A 289 -15.82 10.86 4.74
CA ILE A 289 -16.01 9.42 4.67
C ILE A 289 -17.46 9.04 4.96
N GLN A 290 -18.15 9.76 5.85
CA GLN A 290 -19.58 9.54 6.09
C GLN A 290 -20.45 9.90 4.86
N CYS A 291 -20.10 10.97 4.15
CA CYS A 291 -20.73 11.30 2.87
C CYS A 291 -20.47 10.21 1.82
N VAL A 292 -19.25 9.69 1.74
CA VAL A 292 -18.89 8.58 0.84
C VAL A 292 -19.68 7.33 1.17
N ILE A 293 -19.82 6.94 2.44
CA ILE A 293 -20.63 5.79 2.88
C ILE A 293 -22.08 5.97 2.40
N TYR A 294 -22.69 7.13 2.64
CA TYR A 294 -24.04 7.43 2.17
C TYR A 294 -24.17 7.26 0.65
N CYS A 295 -23.28 7.89 -0.13
CA CYS A 295 -23.33 7.81 -1.59
C CYS A 295 -23.18 6.36 -2.09
N CYS A 296 -22.29 5.57 -1.48
CA CYS A 296 -22.07 4.17 -1.84
C CYS A 296 -23.31 3.30 -1.58
N VAL A 297 -24.01 3.51 -0.46
CA VAL A 297 -25.24 2.78 -0.12
C VAL A 297 -26.42 3.25 -0.98
N ALA A 298 -26.63 4.57 -1.09
CA ALA A 298 -27.70 5.16 -1.87
C ALA A 298 -27.64 4.72 -3.35
N THR A 299 -26.44 4.64 -3.92
CA THR A 299 -26.28 4.22 -5.31
C THR A 299 -26.57 2.73 -5.51
N ARG A 300 -26.22 1.86 -4.55
CA ARG A 300 -26.63 0.44 -4.55
C ARG A 300 -28.14 0.25 -4.44
N LEU A 301 -28.82 1.23 -3.85
CA LEU A 301 -30.28 1.30 -3.73
C LEU A 301 -30.96 1.99 -4.93
N GLY A 302 -30.19 2.37 -5.96
CA GLY A 302 -30.69 2.91 -7.21
C GLY A 302 -30.90 4.43 -7.22
N LEU A 303 -30.41 5.16 -6.22
CA LEU A 303 -30.42 6.62 -6.23
C LEU A 303 -29.18 7.19 -6.92
N LYS A 304 -29.33 8.37 -7.53
CA LYS A 304 -28.20 9.15 -8.02
C LYS A 304 -27.74 10.09 -6.90
N ALA A 305 -26.70 9.69 -6.18
CA ALA A 305 -26.17 10.42 -5.02
C ALA A 305 -24.66 10.66 -5.15
N ASP A 306 -24.24 11.90 -4.94
CA ASP A 306 -22.85 12.32 -5.04
C ASP A 306 -22.46 13.18 -3.83
N CYS A 307 -21.17 13.24 -3.51
CA CYS A 307 -20.67 14.27 -2.59
C CYS A 307 -20.92 15.66 -3.21
N CYS A 308 -21.23 16.67 -2.40
CA CYS A 308 -21.53 18.01 -2.88
C CYS A 308 -20.30 18.93 -2.82
N MET A 309 -20.08 19.70 -3.89
CA MET A 309 -19.11 20.79 -3.91
C MET A 309 -19.59 21.94 -3.02
N PHE A 310 -19.13 21.94 -1.77
CA PHE A 310 -19.41 23.01 -0.81
C PHE A 310 -18.13 23.44 -0.07
N PRO A 311 -17.90 24.75 0.18
CA PRO A 311 -16.78 25.24 0.98
C PRO A 311 -16.97 24.94 2.49
N GLY A 312 -15.97 24.34 3.13
CA GLY A 312 -15.93 24.17 4.59
C GLY A 312 -16.84 23.09 5.18
N LYS A 313 -18.06 22.90 4.66
CA LYS A 313 -18.96 21.78 5.03
C LYS A 313 -19.02 20.71 3.95
N LEU A 314 -19.39 19.50 4.38
CA LEU A 314 -19.53 18.33 3.51
C LEU A 314 -20.98 17.88 3.53
N HIS A 315 -21.59 17.91 2.35
CA HIS A 315 -22.97 17.51 2.11
C HIS A 315 -22.98 16.46 1.01
N VAL A 316 -24.11 15.77 0.86
CA VAL A 316 -24.42 14.96 -0.31
C VAL A 316 -25.52 15.63 -1.10
N ILE A 317 -25.47 15.48 -2.42
CA ILE A 317 -26.52 15.89 -3.35
C ILE A 317 -27.17 14.64 -3.92
N VAL A 318 -28.50 14.59 -3.87
CA VAL A 318 -29.31 13.54 -4.51
C VAL A 318 -30.08 14.17 -5.66
N GLN A 319 -30.05 13.50 -6.81
CA GLN A 319 -30.68 14.00 -8.03
C GLN A 319 -31.88 13.12 -8.42
N ALA A 320 -32.93 13.76 -8.91
CA ALA A 320 -34.08 13.06 -9.47
C ALA A 320 -33.67 12.22 -10.70
N PRO A 321 -34.42 11.13 -10.98
CA PRO A 321 -34.31 10.43 -12.26
C PRO A 321 -34.53 11.37 -13.44
N ARG A 322 -34.05 10.97 -14.63
CA ARG A 322 -34.29 11.75 -15.85
C ARG A 322 -35.80 11.93 -16.06
N ASP A 323 -36.18 13.16 -16.42
CA ASP A 323 -37.55 13.55 -16.76
C ASP A 323 -38.58 13.34 -15.62
N GLN A 324 -38.12 13.41 -14.37
CA GLN A 324 -38.96 13.29 -13.17
C GLN A 324 -38.55 14.31 -12.10
N TYR A 325 -39.44 14.58 -11.16
CA TYR A 325 -39.12 15.33 -9.94
C TYR A 325 -38.74 14.38 -8.80
N LEU A 326 -38.12 14.93 -7.75
CA LEU A 326 -37.75 14.16 -6.56
C LEU A 326 -38.94 13.49 -5.88
N ASP A 327 -40.10 14.14 -5.93
CA ASP A 327 -41.34 13.69 -5.29
C ASP A 327 -42.15 12.70 -6.16
N GLY A 328 -41.66 12.39 -7.36
CA GLY A 328 -42.23 11.37 -8.24
C GLY A 328 -42.47 11.86 -9.68
N PRO A 329 -43.06 11.00 -10.53
CA PRO A 329 -43.42 11.35 -11.89
C PRO A 329 -44.53 12.41 -11.89
N SER A 330 -44.39 13.39 -12.78
CA SER A 330 -45.42 14.40 -13.05
C SER A 330 -45.93 14.24 -14.48
N ASN A 331 -47.25 14.29 -14.66
CA ASN A 331 -47.89 14.24 -15.99
C ASN A 331 -47.51 15.43 -16.88
N SER A 332 -46.93 16.49 -16.28
CA SER A 332 -46.51 17.71 -16.95
C SER A 332 -45.07 18.06 -16.55
N TYR A 333 -44.13 17.12 -16.68
CA TYR A 333 -42.74 17.42 -16.41
C TYR A 333 -42.25 18.57 -17.31
N GLN A 334 -41.75 19.62 -16.67
CA GLN A 334 -41.04 20.71 -17.34
C GLN A 334 -39.65 20.83 -16.71
N PRO A 335 -38.60 21.04 -17.53
CA PRO A 335 -37.26 21.33 -17.02
C PRO A 335 -37.32 22.50 -16.03
N PRO A 336 -36.92 22.31 -14.76
CA PRO A 336 -37.03 23.36 -13.75
C PRO A 336 -36.15 24.56 -14.11
N SER A 337 -36.64 25.76 -13.78
CA SER A 337 -35.81 26.96 -13.77
C SER A 337 -34.73 26.89 -12.68
N GLN A 338 -33.80 27.87 -12.67
CA GLN A 338 -32.71 27.91 -11.69
C GLN A 338 -33.22 28.00 -10.24
N ASP A 339 -34.35 28.67 -10.02
CA ASP A 339 -35.00 28.83 -8.70
C ASP A 339 -35.75 27.56 -8.27
N GLU A 340 -36.12 26.72 -9.23
CA GLU A 340 -36.84 25.45 -9.04
C GLU A 340 -35.89 24.24 -8.95
N ARG A 341 -34.57 24.46 -8.84
CA ARG A 341 -33.58 23.39 -8.69
C ARG A 341 -33.89 22.43 -7.53
N HIS A 342 -34.58 22.90 -6.48
CA HIS A 342 -35.04 22.10 -5.35
C HIS A 342 -36.06 21.00 -5.71
N LEU A 343 -36.66 21.05 -6.91
CA LEU A 343 -37.54 20.00 -7.43
C LEU A 343 -36.78 18.79 -7.97
N ILE A 344 -35.51 18.98 -8.38
CA ILE A 344 -34.66 17.95 -8.99
C ILE A 344 -33.40 17.64 -8.20
N HIS A 345 -32.99 18.52 -7.28
CA HIS A 345 -31.84 18.36 -6.40
C HIS A 345 -32.22 18.51 -4.93
N MET A 346 -31.76 17.56 -4.12
CA MET A 346 -31.92 17.52 -2.68
C MET A 346 -30.54 17.48 -2.02
N PHE A 347 -30.40 18.14 -0.86
CA PHE A 347 -29.16 18.16 -0.10
C PHE A 347 -29.35 17.56 1.29
N LEU A 348 -28.39 16.73 1.72
CA LEU A 348 -28.39 16.09 3.03
C LEU A 348 -27.00 16.23 3.67
N SER A 349 -26.93 16.15 5.01
CA SER A 349 -25.67 16.00 5.73
C SER A 349 -25.64 14.69 6.50
N PRO A 350 -25.04 13.62 5.95
CA PRO A 350 -24.86 12.36 6.67
C PRO A 350 -24.15 12.52 8.01
N TYR A 351 -23.37 13.58 8.18
CA TYR A 351 -22.66 13.93 9.41
C TYR A 351 -23.52 14.74 10.40
N ASP A 352 -24.19 15.81 9.96
CA ASP A 352 -24.80 16.79 10.87
C ASP A 352 -26.28 16.53 11.20
N CYS A 353 -27.11 16.21 10.20
CA CYS A 353 -28.56 16.22 10.32
C CYS A 353 -29.23 15.02 9.64
N ASP A 354 -30.41 14.65 10.12
CA ASP A 354 -31.26 13.61 9.57
C ASP A 354 -32.26 14.14 8.52
N THR A 355 -32.57 15.43 8.56
CA THR A 355 -33.49 16.10 7.62
C THR A 355 -32.82 16.67 6.38
N GLU A 356 -33.64 16.94 5.35
CA GLU A 356 -33.25 17.72 4.18
C GLU A 356 -32.71 19.10 4.56
N ILE A 357 -31.66 19.53 3.88
CA ILE A 357 -31.13 20.88 3.97
C ILE A 357 -31.71 21.71 2.82
N SER A 358 -32.38 22.80 3.16
CA SER A 358 -32.95 23.73 2.19
C SER A 358 -31.87 24.31 1.27
N LEU A 359 -32.12 24.27 -0.04
CA LEU A 359 -31.25 24.90 -1.04
C LEU A 359 -31.04 26.40 -0.72
N ARG A 360 -32.09 27.10 -0.30
CA ARG A 360 -32.01 28.53 0.04
C ARG A 360 -31.07 28.79 1.22
N ASP A 361 -31.03 27.88 2.20
CA ASP A 361 -30.15 28.03 3.36
C ASP A 361 -28.69 27.77 2.97
N LEU A 362 -28.46 26.80 2.09
CA LEU A 362 -27.12 26.54 1.53
C LEU A 362 -26.62 27.74 0.71
N GLU A 363 -27.44 28.30 -0.18
CA GLU A 363 -27.08 29.48 -0.99
C GLU A 363 -26.77 30.69 -0.08
N ARG A 364 -27.60 30.95 0.93
CA ARG A 364 -27.36 32.01 1.93
C ARG A 364 -26.08 31.81 2.74
N SER A 365 -25.70 30.55 3.00
CA SER A 365 -24.53 30.26 3.82
C SER A 365 -23.18 30.50 3.11
N VAL A 366 -23.18 30.52 1.77
CA VAL A 366 -21.96 30.75 0.98
C VAL A 366 -21.80 32.21 0.52
N THR A 367 -22.90 32.96 0.41
CA THR A 367 -22.85 34.39 0.01
C THR A 367 -21.89 35.24 0.86
N PRO A 368 -21.82 35.09 2.20
CA PRO A 368 -20.88 35.87 3.03
C PRO A 368 -19.40 35.63 2.73
N TRP A 369 -19.07 34.52 2.08
CA TRP A 369 -17.70 34.15 1.69
C TRP A 369 -17.34 34.65 0.27
N GLY A 370 -18.21 35.46 -0.35
CA GLY A 370 -18.03 35.99 -1.71
C GLY A 370 -18.32 34.97 -2.80
N PHE A 371 -18.94 33.84 -2.46
CA PHE A 371 -19.27 32.78 -3.40
C PHE A 371 -20.67 32.93 -3.98
N HIS A 372 -20.78 32.72 -5.30
CA HIS A 372 -22.02 32.72 -6.06
C HIS A 372 -22.33 31.30 -6.57
N PRO A 373 -23.36 30.62 -6.02
CA PRO A 373 -23.69 29.22 -6.34
C PRO A 373 -23.88 28.90 -7.83
N GLY A 374 -24.31 29.86 -8.63
CA GLY A 374 -24.54 29.68 -10.06
C GLY A 374 -23.26 29.72 -10.92
N THR A 375 -22.30 30.56 -10.57
CA THR A 375 -21.09 30.80 -11.38
C THR A 375 -19.88 30.02 -10.90
N ASP A 376 -19.81 29.75 -9.59
CA ASP A 376 -18.60 29.19 -8.98
C ASP A 376 -18.62 27.65 -8.92
N GLY A 377 -19.63 27.03 -9.53
CA GLY A 377 -19.80 25.57 -9.52
C GLY A 377 -20.06 24.97 -8.13
N ILE A 378 -20.48 25.80 -7.18
CA ILE A 378 -20.83 25.38 -5.81
C ILE A 378 -22.23 24.76 -5.83
N LEU A 379 -22.51 23.85 -4.90
CA LEU A 379 -23.76 23.06 -4.86
C LEU A 379 -23.94 22.12 -6.06
N GLN A 380 -22.86 21.78 -6.75
CA GLN A 380 -22.84 20.76 -7.82
C GLN A 380 -22.34 19.41 -7.29
N PRO A 381 -22.69 18.30 -7.96
CA PRO A 381 -22.06 17.00 -7.74
C PRO A 381 -20.53 17.11 -7.87
N MET A 382 -19.83 16.59 -6.87
CA MET A 382 -18.36 16.54 -6.84
C MET A 382 -17.88 15.36 -7.68
N ASN A 383 -16.93 15.61 -8.57
CA ASN A 383 -16.25 14.54 -9.26
C ASN A 383 -15.47 13.68 -8.25
N PRO A 384 -15.47 12.33 -8.34
CA PRO A 384 -14.72 11.50 -7.40
C PRO A 384 -13.22 11.85 -7.30
N ALA A 385 -12.62 12.41 -8.35
CA ALA A 385 -11.26 12.99 -8.32
C ALA A 385 -11.13 14.12 -7.29
N ASP A 386 -12.12 15.01 -7.20
CA ASP A 386 -12.16 16.09 -6.23
C ASP A 386 -12.40 15.55 -4.81
N VAL A 387 -13.21 14.50 -4.68
CA VAL A 387 -13.45 13.82 -3.40
C VAL A 387 -12.14 13.26 -2.84
N ILE A 388 -11.37 12.52 -3.65
CA ILE A 388 -10.12 11.93 -3.20
C ILE A 388 -9.03 13.00 -2.97
N LEU A 389 -8.98 14.08 -3.78
CA LEU A 389 -8.08 15.21 -3.53
C LEU A 389 -8.39 15.91 -2.20
N ARG A 390 -9.68 16.12 -1.88
CA ARG A 390 -10.09 16.62 -0.55
C ARG A 390 -9.66 15.64 0.55
N ASN A 391 -9.83 14.34 0.34
CA ASN A 391 -9.39 13.35 1.32
C ASN A 391 -7.88 13.34 1.53
N ALA A 392 -7.08 13.46 0.46
CA ALA A 392 -5.63 13.56 0.55
C ALA A 392 -5.17 14.76 1.39
N ARG A 393 -5.86 15.91 1.28
CA ARG A 393 -5.60 17.08 2.15
C ARG A 393 -5.96 16.81 3.61
N ASN A 394 -7.06 16.10 3.87
CA ASN A 394 -7.42 15.68 5.24
C ASN A 394 -6.37 14.74 5.82
N ILE A 395 -5.88 13.77 5.04
CA ILE A 395 -4.82 12.84 5.44
C ILE A 395 -3.53 13.60 5.77
N GLN A 396 -3.09 14.53 4.90
CA GLN A 396 -1.90 15.34 5.17
C GLN A 396 -2.04 16.18 6.43
N SER A 397 -3.18 16.84 6.61
CA SER A 397 -3.48 17.63 7.81
C SER A 397 -3.46 16.76 9.07
N ASN A 398 -4.01 15.54 9.01
CA ASN A 398 -3.95 14.58 10.12
C ASN A 398 -2.52 14.13 10.40
N CYS A 399 -1.73 13.81 9.36
CA CYS A 399 -0.33 13.42 9.51
C CYS A 399 0.50 14.52 10.20
N GLU A 400 0.37 15.77 9.75
CA GLU A 400 1.05 16.92 10.38
C GLU A 400 0.62 17.14 11.83
N ARG A 401 -0.67 16.96 12.13
CA ARG A 401 -1.19 17.09 13.49
C ARG A 401 -0.64 15.99 14.40
N ILE A 402 -0.68 14.74 13.95
CA ILE A 402 -0.13 13.58 14.68
C ILE A 402 1.33 13.80 15.04
N GLN A 403 2.12 14.36 14.12
CA GLN A 403 3.54 14.68 14.36
C GLN A 403 3.77 15.73 15.46
N ARG A 404 2.79 16.60 15.73
CA ARG A 404 2.87 17.65 16.77
C ARG A 404 2.24 17.21 18.10
N MET A 405 1.63 16.03 18.16
CA MET A 405 1.02 15.52 19.39
C MET A 405 2.07 14.96 20.35
N ASP A 406 1.69 14.84 21.62
CA ASP A 406 2.42 14.01 22.59
C ASP A 406 2.67 12.60 22.01
N PRO A 407 3.85 11.99 22.18
CA PRO A 407 4.20 10.71 21.55
C PRO A 407 3.19 9.58 21.77
N ASN A 408 2.60 9.47 22.98
CA ASN A 408 1.64 8.40 23.27
C ASN A 408 0.31 8.65 22.54
N VAL A 409 -0.14 9.90 22.52
CA VAL A 409 -1.37 10.30 21.81
C VAL A 409 -1.18 10.20 20.30
N GLY A 410 -0.02 10.63 19.79
CA GLY A 410 0.33 10.53 18.38
C GLY A 410 0.43 9.08 17.92
N TYR A 411 0.97 8.19 18.76
CA TYR A 411 0.97 6.76 18.49
C TYR A 411 -0.46 6.21 18.35
N GLN A 412 -1.36 6.51 19.29
CA GLN A 412 -2.77 6.09 19.21
C GLN A 412 -3.47 6.65 17.96
N ALA A 413 -3.23 7.91 17.64
CA ALA A 413 -3.82 8.56 16.47
C ALA A 413 -3.29 8.00 15.13
N SER A 414 -2.12 7.36 15.14
CA SER A 414 -1.52 6.72 13.96
C SER A 414 -2.00 5.28 13.71
N LEU A 415 -2.75 4.67 14.64
CA LEU A 415 -3.15 3.27 14.55
C LEU A 415 -4.16 3.03 13.42
N LEU A 416 -3.95 1.93 12.70
CA LEU A 416 -4.91 1.30 11.79
C LEU A 416 -5.24 -0.11 12.33
N LEU A 417 -6.24 -0.80 11.79
CA LEU A 417 -6.89 -1.99 12.39
C LEU A 417 -5.91 -3.05 12.96
N GLU A 418 -4.86 -3.36 12.21
CA GLU A 418 -3.87 -4.37 12.59
C GLU A 418 -2.43 -3.84 12.46
N SER A 419 -2.26 -2.52 12.24
CA SER A 419 -0.94 -1.88 12.14
C SER A 419 -0.74 -0.75 13.13
N ALA A 420 0.34 -0.86 13.89
CA ALA A 420 0.66 0.09 14.94
C ALA A 420 1.90 0.90 14.61
N GLY A 421 1.81 2.21 14.84
CA GLY A 421 2.95 3.10 14.89
C GLY A 421 3.06 4.11 13.75
N TYR A 422 4.18 4.83 13.80
CA TYR A 422 4.43 6.00 12.97
C TYR A 422 4.60 5.68 11.47
N ASN A 423 4.89 4.43 11.12
CA ASN A 423 4.97 3.98 9.72
C ASN A 423 3.67 4.27 8.95
N ASN A 424 2.51 4.16 9.61
CA ASN A 424 1.22 4.48 9.00
C ASN A 424 1.12 5.95 8.58
N VAL A 425 1.70 6.86 9.37
CA VAL A 425 1.74 8.30 9.04
C VAL A 425 2.56 8.52 7.78
N ILE A 426 3.71 7.85 7.67
CA ILE A 426 4.60 7.95 6.51
C ILE A 426 3.92 7.39 5.25
N THR A 427 3.33 6.20 5.32
CA THR A 427 2.67 5.57 4.17
C THR A 427 1.41 6.33 3.74
N SER A 428 0.64 6.86 4.69
CA SER A 428 -0.55 7.67 4.38
C SER A 428 -0.19 9.01 3.75
N SER A 429 0.87 9.66 4.25
CA SER A 429 1.42 10.86 3.62
C SER A 429 1.90 10.56 2.19
N TYR A 430 2.54 9.40 1.97
CA TYR A 430 2.97 8.96 0.65
C TYR A 430 1.79 8.70 -0.31
N ALA A 431 0.71 8.07 0.17
CA ALA A 431 -0.52 7.88 -0.59
C ALA A 431 -1.13 9.24 -1.03
N ALA A 432 -1.19 10.20 -0.10
CA ALA A 432 -1.72 11.53 -0.37
C ALA A 432 -0.89 12.30 -1.42
N GLN A 433 0.44 12.16 -1.42
CA GLN A 433 1.31 12.77 -2.43
C GLN A 433 1.08 12.16 -3.82
N TRP A 434 0.90 10.85 -3.93
CA TRP A 434 0.51 10.22 -5.19
C TRP A 434 -0.82 10.75 -5.72
N ILE A 435 -1.84 10.84 -4.86
CA ILE A 435 -3.15 11.40 -5.24
C ILE A 435 -2.99 12.83 -5.77
N GLN A 436 -2.21 13.69 -5.09
CA GLN A 436 -1.97 15.05 -5.55
C GLN A 436 -1.32 15.09 -6.93
N VAL A 437 -0.27 14.31 -7.18
CA VAL A 437 0.38 14.28 -8.50
C VAL A 437 -0.56 13.75 -9.58
N LEU A 438 -1.32 12.69 -9.29
CA LEU A 438 -2.17 12.03 -10.28
C LEU A 438 -3.41 12.84 -10.64
N PHE A 439 -3.97 13.61 -9.71
CA PHE A 439 -5.23 14.33 -9.91
C PHE A 439 -5.08 15.84 -10.07
N THR A 440 -3.93 16.44 -9.75
CA THR A 440 -3.64 17.84 -10.07
C THR A 440 -3.27 17.95 -11.56
N PRO A 441 -3.98 18.77 -12.37
CA PRO A 441 -3.63 19.00 -13.76
C PRO A 441 -2.24 19.61 -13.93
N MET A 442 -1.53 19.30 -15.03
CA MET A 442 -0.15 19.76 -15.24
C MET A 442 -0.01 21.29 -15.38
N TRP A 443 -1.09 21.98 -15.77
CA TRP A 443 -1.11 23.44 -15.88
C TRP A 443 -1.27 24.13 -14.51
N ASP A 444 -1.66 23.40 -13.47
CA ASP A 444 -1.79 23.94 -12.13
C ASP A 444 -0.38 24.21 -11.55
N PRO A 445 -0.08 25.43 -11.05
CA PRO A 445 1.24 25.76 -10.49
C PRO A 445 1.69 24.83 -9.36
N SER A 446 0.76 24.24 -8.60
CA SER A 446 1.06 23.32 -7.51
C SER A 446 1.54 21.94 -7.98
N PHE A 447 1.27 21.55 -9.23
CA PHE A 447 1.67 20.26 -9.79
C PHE A 447 3.17 20.02 -9.63
N ARG A 448 3.99 21.03 -9.97
CA ARG A 448 5.45 20.93 -9.91
C ARG A 448 5.94 20.66 -8.49
N THR A 449 5.34 21.32 -7.49
CA THR A 449 5.68 21.13 -6.09
C THR A 449 5.29 19.72 -5.63
N HIS A 450 4.08 19.26 -5.94
CA HIS A 450 3.65 17.90 -5.62
C HIS A 450 4.55 16.84 -6.26
N ALA A 451 4.88 17.02 -7.53
CA ALA A 451 5.77 16.15 -8.30
C ALA A 451 7.17 16.04 -7.66
N THR A 452 7.82 17.17 -7.38
CA THR A 452 9.15 17.19 -6.76
C THR A 452 9.15 16.51 -5.39
N ASN A 453 8.17 16.84 -4.54
CA ASN A 453 8.04 16.26 -3.21
C ASN A 453 7.87 14.73 -3.26
N LEU A 454 7.06 14.23 -4.21
CA LEU A 454 6.86 12.80 -4.42
C LEU A 454 8.15 12.11 -4.85
N LEU A 455 8.87 12.67 -5.83
CA LEU A 455 10.12 12.10 -6.34
C LEU A 455 11.22 12.06 -5.27
N GLU A 456 11.34 13.11 -4.46
CA GLU A 456 12.26 13.15 -3.33
C GLU A 456 11.89 12.12 -2.26
N ARG A 457 10.59 11.94 -1.97
CA ARG A 457 10.10 10.93 -1.04
C ARG A 457 10.41 9.51 -1.51
N VAL A 458 10.19 9.21 -2.79
CA VAL A 458 10.54 7.90 -3.38
C VAL A 458 12.03 7.66 -3.30
N ARG A 459 12.88 8.62 -3.69
CA ARG A 459 14.35 8.47 -3.61
C ARG A 459 14.84 8.22 -2.19
N SER A 460 14.30 8.93 -1.21
CA SER A 460 14.80 8.89 0.18
C SER A 460 14.24 7.74 1.01
N THR A 461 12.99 7.33 0.76
CA THR A 461 12.25 6.44 1.69
C THR A 461 11.79 5.14 1.04
N TRP A 462 11.45 5.15 -0.25
CA TRP A 462 10.85 4.01 -0.96
C TRP A 462 11.54 3.71 -2.30
N PRO A 463 12.86 3.48 -2.33
CA PRO A 463 13.59 3.22 -3.57
C PRO A 463 13.04 2.01 -4.35
N GLU A 464 12.47 1.02 -3.65
CA GLU A 464 11.75 -0.12 -4.22
C GLU A 464 10.54 0.25 -5.07
N ASP A 465 9.94 1.43 -4.88
CA ASP A 465 8.79 1.91 -5.64
C ASP A 465 9.18 2.76 -6.84
N TYR A 466 10.48 2.91 -7.10
CA TYR A 466 10.90 3.72 -8.22
C TYR A 466 10.35 3.21 -9.56
N TRP A 467 10.18 1.89 -9.72
CA TRP A 467 9.54 1.33 -10.91
C TRP A 467 8.08 1.80 -11.08
N ILE A 468 7.37 2.08 -9.98
CA ILE A 468 6.02 2.65 -9.99
C ILE A 468 6.09 4.06 -10.59
N VAL A 469 7.07 4.87 -10.18
CA VAL A 469 7.32 6.19 -10.76
C VAL A 469 7.61 6.08 -12.25
N GLN A 470 8.55 5.22 -12.67
CA GLN A 470 8.88 5.06 -14.09
C GLN A 470 7.68 4.74 -14.97
N ARG A 471 6.70 3.98 -14.44
CA ARG A 471 5.57 3.48 -15.22
C ARG A 471 4.33 4.35 -15.15
N PHE A 472 4.09 4.97 -14.00
CA PHE A 472 2.80 5.59 -13.69
C PHE A 472 2.90 7.10 -13.51
N PHE A 473 4.10 7.67 -13.41
CA PHE A 473 4.26 9.10 -13.26
C PHE A 473 3.80 9.82 -14.55
N PRO A 474 3.03 10.92 -14.45
CA PRO A 474 2.58 11.66 -15.61
C PRO A 474 3.75 12.15 -16.47
N PRO A 475 3.66 12.11 -17.82
CA PRO A 475 4.73 12.57 -18.69
C PRO A 475 5.00 14.07 -18.44
N PHE A 476 6.22 14.39 -18.02
CA PHE A 476 6.66 15.77 -17.86
C PHE A 476 7.30 16.23 -19.17
N ASP A 477 6.66 17.18 -19.87
CA ASP A 477 7.26 17.75 -21.08
C ASP A 477 8.30 18.81 -20.69
N SER A 478 9.58 18.45 -20.77
CA SER A 478 10.68 19.38 -20.52
C SER A 478 10.85 20.44 -21.63
N SER A 479 10.06 20.37 -22.70
CA SER A 479 10.18 21.19 -23.91
C SER A 479 9.94 22.70 -23.69
N GLY A 480 9.25 23.09 -22.61
CA GLY A 480 8.99 24.50 -22.26
C GLY A 480 10.12 25.20 -21.48
N LEU A 481 11.17 24.48 -21.08
CA LEU A 481 12.30 25.02 -20.33
C LEU A 481 13.52 25.08 -21.25
N SER A 482 13.92 26.32 -21.58
CA SER A 482 15.02 26.65 -22.47
C SER A 482 16.24 25.74 -22.30
N ARG A 483 16.86 25.36 -23.44
CA ARG A 483 18.08 24.54 -23.60
C ARG A 483 19.33 25.23 -23.01
N THR A 484 19.27 25.75 -21.78
CA THR A 484 20.47 26.12 -21.04
C THR A 484 21.04 24.84 -20.43
N LYS A 485 22.33 24.61 -20.72
CA LYS A 485 23.10 23.40 -20.36
C LYS A 485 22.71 22.86 -18.99
N ILE A 486 22.15 21.65 -18.97
CA ILE A 486 21.75 20.93 -17.76
C ILE A 486 23.02 20.58 -16.98
N GLY A 487 23.34 21.37 -15.97
CA GLY A 487 24.33 20.98 -14.95
C GLY A 487 23.74 19.99 -13.95
N PRO A 488 24.57 19.21 -13.24
CA PRO A 488 24.15 18.20 -12.25
C PRO A 488 23.34 18.76 -11.06
N HIS A 489 23.21 20.09 -10.93
CA HIS A 489 22.47 20.77 -9.86
C HIS A 489 21.29 21.63 -10.35
N SER A 490 20.82 21.43 -11.59
CA SER A 490 19.59 22.10 -12.06
C SER A 490 18.34 21.50 -11.41
N PRO A 491 17.34 22.30 -11.00
CA PRO A 491 16.05 21.81 -10.50
C PRO A 491 15.29 20.92 -11.50
N THR A 492 15.69 20.94 -12.77
CA THR A 492 15.16 20.07 -13.84
C THR A 492 15.79 18.66 -13.83
N SER A 493 17.03 18.52 -13.32
CA SER A 493 17.70 17.22 -13.10
C SER A 493 17.02 16.42 -11.98
N THR A 494 16.52 17.12 -10.95
CA THR A 494 15.78 16.54 -9.82
C THR A 494 14.42 15.97 -10.21
N MET A 495 13.82 16.47 -11.30
CA MET A 495 12.48 16.08 -11.80
C MET A 495 12.49 14.96 -12.83
N MET A 496 13.65 14.59 -13.39
CA MET A 496 13.76 13.36 -14.18
C MET A 496 13.71 12.17 -13.20
N PRO A 497 12.82 11.17 -13.42
CA PRO A 497 12.93 9.92 -12.71
C PRO A 497 14.27 9.29 -13.12
N TYR A 498 15.30 9.41 -12.28
CA TYR A 498 16.53 8.65 -12.43
C TYR A 498 16.49 7.46 -11.49
N ARG A 499 16.88 6.27 -11.95
CA ARG A 499 16.79 5.07 -11.14
C ARG A 499 17.75 5.22 -9.98
N PRO A 500 17.30 5.03 -8.72
CA PRO A 500 18.22 4.90 -7.61
C PRO A 500 19.25 3.83 -7.91
N SER A 501 18.86 2.75 -8.60
CA SER A 501 19.81 1.75 -9.10
C SER A 501 20.68 2.20 -10.26
N ASP A 502 20.50 3.35 -10.90
CA ASP A 502 21.53 3.85 -11.83
C ASP A 502 22.60 4.64 -11.05
N VAL A 503 22.24 5.28 -9.90
CA VAL A 503 23.21 5.84 -8.92
C VAL A 503 23.92 4.70 -8.18
N ASP A 504 23.14 3.72 -7.74
CA ASP A 504 23.61 2.53 -7.06
C ASP A 504 24.24 1.56 -8.06
N ASP A 505 23.93 1.50 -9.36
CA ASP A 505 24.74 0.75 -10.34
C ASP A 505 26.09 1.45 -10.51
N GLY A 506 26.15 2.78 -10.42
CA GLY A 506 27.42 3.52 -10.29
C GLY A 506 28.17 3.27 -8.96
N ARG A 507 27.51 2.78 -7.91
CA ARG A 507 28.10 2.36 -6.61
C ARG A 507 28.20 0.84 -6.42
N ASP A 508 27.53 0.04 -7.23
CA ASP A 508 27.51 -1.43 -7.29
C ASP A 508 28.52 -1.88 -8.36
N ASP A 509 28.85 -1.04 -9.37
CA ASP A 509 30.04 -1.18 -10.21
C ASP A 509 31.33 -0.78 -9.47
N THR A 510 31.24 0.03 -8.40
CA THR A 510 32.36 0.11 -7.47
C THR A 510 32.42 -1.20 -6.71
N ARG A 511 33.35 -2.08 -7.09
CA ARG A 511 33.73 -3.26 -6.28
C ARG A 511 33.70 -2.85 -4.81
N VAL A 512 32.75 -3.41 -4.05
CA VAL A 512 32.72 -3.26 -2.60
C VAL A 512 34.08 -3.71 -2.09
N VAL A 513 34.84 -2.79 -1.50
CA VAL A 513 36.16 -3.11 -0.96
C VAL A 513 35.91 -3.91 0.31
N PRO A 514 36.24 -5.21 0.36
CA PRO A 514 35.96 -6.02 1.53
C PRO A 514 36.78 -5.50 2.71
N ARG A 515 36.14 -5.39 3.87
CA ARG A 515 36.76 -5.02 5.14
C ARG A 515 37.04 -6.29 5.93
N TYR A 516 38.30 -6.70 5.93
CA TYR A 516 38.74 -7.87 6.67
C TYR A 516 39.07 -7.54 8.12
N ARG A 517 38.88 -8.52 8.99
CA ARG A 517 39.45 -8.57 10.34
C ARG A 517 40.82 -9.22 10.25
N ASP A 518 41.78 -8.73 11.04
CA ASP A 518 43.07 -9.40 11.17
C ASP A 518 42.99 -10.60 12.12
N ALA A 519 44.10 -11.33 12.27
CA ALA A 519 44.19 -12.54 13.10
C ALA A 519 43.88 -12.28 14.59
N ASP A 520 43.95 -11.02 15.05
CA ASP A 520 43.64 -10.60 16.42
C ASP A 520 42.20 -10.08 16.58
N GLY A 521 41.38 -10.14 15.52
CA GLY A 521 39.97 -9.75 15.52
C GLY A 521 39.65 -8.46 14.76
N GLY A 522 40.65 -7.80 14.16
CA GLY A 522 40.54 -6.53 13.45
C GLY A 522 40.39 -5.32 14.37
N PRO A 523 40.39 -4.09 13.83
CA PRO A 523 40.31 -2.88 14.64
C PRO A 523 38.94 -2.69 15.32
N ALA A 524 37.88 -3.35 14.82
CA ALA A 524 36.53 -3.24 15.36
C ALA A 524 36.25 -4.29 16.44
N LYS A 525 36.04 -3.87 17.69
CA LYS A 525 35.68 -4.75 18.82
C LYS A 525 34.39 -5.56 18.63
N TYR A 526 33.38 -5.01 17.97
CA TYR A 526 32.04 -5.61 17.83
C TYR A 526 31.78 -6.08 16.40
N ARG A 527 30.88 -7.06 16.25
CA ARG A 527 30.57 -7.74 14.98
C ARG A 527 29.27 -7.28 14.36
N VAL A 528 29.20 -7.38 13.03
CA VAL A 528 27.95 -7.17 12.30
C VAL A 528 26.94 -8.23 12.72
N GLY A 529 25.72 -7.79 13.03
CA GLY A 529 24.63 -8.64 13.52
C GLY A 529 24.48 -8.68 15.03
N GLN A 530 25.44 -8.17 15.81
CA GLN A 530 25.29 -8.10 17.25
C GLN A 530 24.23 -7.08 17.68
N VAL A 531 23.42 -7.46 18.66
CA VAL A 531 22.43 -6.60 19.29
C VAL A 531 23.09 -5.85 20.45
N PHE A 532 22.80 -4.56 20.56
CA PHE A 532 23.34 -3.71 21.62
C PHE A 532 22.30 -2.76 22.20
N GLN A 533 22.58 -2.28 23.41
CA GLN A 533 21.92 -1.15 24.03
C GLN A 533 22.86 0.05 23.99
N HIS A 534 22.37 1.19 23.50
CA HIS A 534 23.13 2.42 23.48
C HIS A 534 23.38 2.93 24.91
N ALA A 535 24.63 3.13 25.31
CA ALA A 535 25.00 3.46 26.69
C ALA A 535 24.34 4.75 27.22
N ARG A 536 24.25 5.79 26.39
CA ARG A 536 23.61 7.07 26.73
C ARG A 536 22.07 7.07 26.65
N TYR A 537 21.50 6.57 25.55
CA TYR A 537 20.07 6.70 25.26
C TYR A 537 19.26 5.46 25.66
N SER A 538 19.92 4.37 26.08
CA SER A 538 19.29 3.09 26.45
C SER A 538 18.46 2.43 25.35
N HIS A 539 18.51 2.94 24.12
CA HIS A 539 17.84 2.36 22.96
C HIS A 539 18.52 1.07 22.51
N ILE A 540 17.72 0.08 22.13
CA ILE A 540 18.21 -1.16 21.52
C ILE A 540 18.48 -0.92 20.03
N GLY A 541 19.56 -1.52 19.54
CA GLY A 541 19.94 -1.50 18.14
C GLY A 541 20.70 -2.74 17.70
N VAL A 542 20.93 -2.84 16.39
CA VAL A 542 21.78 -3.87 15.77
C VAL A 542 22.89 -3.21 14.98
N ILE A 543 24.06 -3.81 15.00
CA ILE A 543 25.22 -3.37 14.21
C ILE A 543 25.07 -3.91 12.78
N THR A 544 25.00 -3.03 11.78
CA THR A 544 24.88 -3.37 10.35
C THR A 544 26.19 -3.22 9.56
N GLY A 545 27.23 -2.64 10.17
CA GLY A 545 28.54 -2.41 9.54
C GLY A 545 29.47 -1.61 10.45
N TRP A 546 30.73 -1.44 10.05
CA TRP A 546 31.71 -0.65 10.78
C TRP A 546 32.70 0.07 9.85
N LEU A 547 33.22 1.21 10.30
CA LEU A 547 34.19 2.01 9.57
C LEU A 547 35.35 2.41 10.49
N GLU A 548 36.56 2.36 9.93
CA GLU A 548 37.77 2.86 10.53
C GLU A 548 38.03 4.29 10.07
N ASN A 549 38.08 5.22 11.02
CA ASN A 549 38.50 6.61 10.76
C ASN A 549 39.89 6.82 11.34
N ARG A 550 40.89 7.01 10.47
CA ARG A 550 42.26 7.36 10.84
C ARG A 550 42.39 8.87 10.83
N MET A 551 42.32 9.49 12.00
CA MET A 551 42.63 10.91 12.17
C MET A 551 44.04 11.02 12.76
N SER A 552 44.93 11.77 12.10
CA SER A 552 46.22 12.13 12.68
C SER A 552 45.99 13.11 13.83
N LYS A 553 46.46 12.77 15.03
CA LYS A 553 46.40 13.65 16.20
C LYS A 553 47.82 14.13 16.49
N GLU A 554 48.05 15.44 16.46
CA GLU A 554 49.31 16.01 16.93
C GLU A 554 49.40 15.83 18.46
N ARG A 555 50.19 14.86 18.93
CA ARG A 555 50.60 14.77 20.34
C ARG A 555 51.90 15.54 20.52
N ARG A 556 51.84 16.72 21.12
CA ARG A 556 53.04 17.40 21.63
C ARG A 556 53.36 16.88 23.03
N THR A 557 54.25 15.90 23.12
CA THR A 557 54.89 15.56 24.40
C THR A 557 55.96 16.61 24.70
N ALA A 558 55.67 17.54 25.61
CA ALA A 558 56.68 18.41 26.17
C ALA A 558 57.54 17.60 27.16
N VAL A 559 58.59 16.96 26.66
CA VAL A 559 59.73 16.55 27.49
C VAL A 559 60.74 17.69 27.41
N GLY A 560 61.14 18.19 28.58
CA GLY A 560 61.71 19.52 28.75
C GLY A 560 62.89 19.88 27.84
N GLY A 561 62.86 21.14 27.38
CA GLY A 561 64.06 21.98 27.34
C GLY A 561 65.03 21.83 26.17
N SER A 562 64.66 21.23 25.04
CA SER A 562 65.47 21.33 23.80
C SER A 562 64.58 21.55 22.57
N ALA A 563 65.11 22.31 21.61
CA ALA A 563 64.41 22.77 20.41
C ALA A 563 64.19 21.69 19.33
N ASP A 564 64.34 20.40 19.67
CA ASP A 564 64.10 19.27 18.79
C ASP A 564 62.93 18.43 19.32
N ALA A 565 61.72 18.95 19.14
CA ALA A 565 60.50 18.18 19.37
C ALA A 565 60.26 17.25 18.17
N VAL A 566 60.57 15.96 18.32
CA VAL A 566 60.13 14.93 17.36
C VAL A 566 58.60 14.85 17.43
N VAL A 567 57.93 15.26 16.35
CA VAL A 567 56.50 15.04 16.17
C VAL A 567 56.29 13.56 15.86
N GLN A 568 55.93 12.76 16.87
CA GLN A 568 55.37 11.44 16.62
C GLN A 568 53.88 11.60 16.28
N GLU A 569 53.57 11.52 14.99
CA GLU A 569 52.19 11.33 14.52
C GLU A 569 51.77 9.88 14.78
N GLU A 570 51.23 9.59 15.96
CA GLU A 570 50.47 8.35 16.15
C GLU A 570 49.05 8.57 15.61
N PRO A 571 48.62 7.83 14.57
CA PRO A 571 47.25 7.91 14.10
C PRO A 571 46.30 7.39 15.19
N GLU A 572 45.40 8.23 15.70
CA GLU A 572 44.33 7.77 16.59
C GLU A 572 43.28 7.09 15.71
N VAL A 573 43.27 5.76 15.73
CA VAL A 573 42.27 4.96 15.02
C VAL A 573 40.98 4.98 15.82
N LYS A 574 39.92 5.59 15.27
CA LYS A 574 38.58 5.55 15.85
C LYS A 574 37.65 4.70 15.00
N ILE A 575 36.94 3.78 15.66
CA ILE A 575 35.94 2.93 15.02
C ILE A 575 34.55 3.48 15.27
N PHE A 576 33.79 3.56 14.19
CA PHE A 576 32.37 3.87 14.24
C PHE A 576 31.58 2.69 13.66
N TYR A 577 30.42 2.44 14.25
CA TYR A 577 29.53 1.37 13.84
C TYR A 577 28.28 1.94 13.18
N TYR A 578 27.95 1.46 12.00
CA TYR A 578 26.65 1.66 11.39
C TYR A 578 25.65 0.77 12.09
N CYS A 579 24.56 1.35 12.57
CA CYS A 579 23.55 0.63 13.34
C CYS A 579 22.13 0.98 12.85
N LEU A 580 21.19 0.06 13.08
CA LEU A 580 19.77 0.42 13.19
C LEU A 580 19.43 0.49 14.67
N ALA A 581 18.91 1.62 15.15
CA ALA A 581 18.65 1.81 16.58
C ALA A 581 17.29 2.47 16.86
N GLY A 582 16.76 2.19 18.05
CA GLY A 582 15.54 2.79 18.58
C GLY A 582 14.25 2.12 18.08
N PRO A 583 13.08 2.61 18.56
CA PRO A 583 11.78 1.98 18.29
C PRO A 583 11.39 1.99 16.81
N ASN A 584 11.94 2.93 16.02
CA ASN A 584 11.69 3.05 14.58
C ASN A 584 12.82 2.46 13.72
N ALA A 585 13.83 1.83 14.33
CA ALA A 585 15.00 1.26 13.66
C ALA A 585 15.61 2.22 12.62
N ILE A 586 16.05 3.37 13.13
CA ILE A 586 16.61 4.45 12.31
C ILE A 586 18.11 4.18 12.14
N PRO A 587 18.67 4.39 10.93
CA PRO A 587 20.12 4.37 10.73
C PRO A 587 20.83 5.35 11.66
N ALA A 588 21.83 4.88 12.39
CA ALA A 588 22.63 5.66 13.31
C ALA A 588 24.10 5.31 13.16
N LEU A 589 24.97 6.27 13.46
CA LEU A 589 26.41 6.05 13.58
C LEU A 589 26.77 6.12 15.06
N VAL A 590 27.33 5.03 15.60
CA VAL A 590 27.58 4.86 17.04
C VAL A 590 29.07 4.62 17.28
N THR A 591 29.66 5.29 18.27
CA THR A 591 31.05 5.06 18.68
C THR A 591 31.15 3.82 19.54
N GLU A 592 32.33 3.20 19.56
CA GLU A 592 32.58 1.96 20.31
C GLU A 592 32.20 2.05 21.80
N ASP A 593 32.54 3.16 22.47
CA ASP A 593 32.25 3.38 23.90
C ASP A 593 30.75 3.42 24.24
N ASN A 594 29.89 3.64 23.24
CA ASN A 594 28.45 3.75 23.42
C ASN A 594 27.71 2.43 23.19
N ILE A 595 28.42 1.32 22.91
CA ILE A 595 27.82 0.01 22.63
C ILE A 595 27.93 -0.89 23.86
N ARG A 596 26.79 -1.41 24.33
CA ARG A 596 26.71 -2.48 25.33
C ARG A 596 25.97 -3.67 24.73
N ILE A 597 26.65 -4.81 24.56
CA ILE A 597 26.04 -5.99 23.93
C ILE A 597 24.89 -6.53 24.78
N VAL A 598 23.79 -6.88 24.10
CA VAL A 598 22.58 -7.44 24.71
C VAL A 598 22.45 -8.88 24.24
N THR A 599 22.25 -9.79 25.19
CA THR A 599 22.11 -11.24 24.95
C THR A 599 20.72 -11.75 25.30
N ASN A 600 19.71 -10.87 25.36
CA ASN A 600 18.32 -11.21 25.63
C ASN A 600 17.39 -10.71 24.51
N MET A 601 16.56 -11.61 23.97
CA MET A 601 15.62 -11.34 22.89
C MET A 601 14.37 -10.56 23.34
N ASP A 602 13.96 -10.65 24.63
CA ASP A 602 12.76 -9.97 25.13
C ASP A 602 12.88 -8.44 25.05
N ALA A 603 14.11 -7.93 24.95
CA ALA A 603 14.39 -6.51 24.80
C ALA A 603 14.25 -6.01 23.36
N LEU A 604 14.15 -6.89 22.36
CA LEU A 604 14.25 -6.49 20.95
C LEU A 604 12.89 -5.97 20.41
N PRO A 605 12.81 -4.70 19.97
CA PRO A 605 11.58 -4.17 19.39
C PRO A 605 11.18 -4.90 18.11
N PHE A 606 9.89 -5.20 17.96
CA PHE A 606 9.35 -5.88 16.78
C PHE A 606 9.68 -5.17 15.45
N GLU A 607 9.57 -3.84 15.42
CA GLU A 607 9.90 -3.02 14.25
C GLU A 607 11.38 -3.12 13.87
N LEU A 608 12.26 -3.19 14.88
CA LEU A 608 13.69 -3.40 14.65
C LEU A 608 13.94 -4.76 14.03
N PHE A 609 13.37 -5.82 14.60
CA PHE A 609 13.53 -7.17 14.07
C PHE A 609 13.07 -7.31 12.62
N ASN A 610 11.91 -6.75 12.27
CA ASN A 610 11.41 -6.80 10.88
C ASN A 610 12.34 -6.08 9.89
N ARG A 611 12.86 -4.90 10.27
CA ARG A 611 13.76 -4.13 9.39
C ARG A 611 15.12 -4.79 9.18
N CYS A 612 15.55 -5.63 10.13
CA CYS A 612 16.82 -6.34 10.04
C CYS A 612 16.90 -7.29 8.83
N GLY A 613 15.77 -7.81 8.32
CA GLY A 613 15.79 -8.65 7.11
C GLY A 613 16.32 -7.97 5.85
N LYS A 614 16.42 -6.63 5.83
CA LYS A 614 17.12 -5.90 4.76
C LYS A 614 18.62 -6.21 4.71
N TYR A 615 19.22 -6.47 5.88
CA TYR A 615 20.67 -6.56 6.09
C TYR A 615 21.12 -8.00 6.42
N PHE A 616 20.25 -8.79 7.03
CA PHE A 616 20.57 -10.10 7.61
C PHE A 616 19.70 -11.20 7.02
N LYS A 617 20.29 -12.40 6.82
CA LYS A 617 19.56 -13.55 6.28
C LYS A 617 18.65 -14.19 7.33
N ASN A 618 19.09 -14.22 8.58
CA ASN A 618 18.38 -14.89 9.67
C ASN A 618 18.75 -14.34 11.05
N PHE A 619 18.19 -14.93 12.10
CA PHE A 619 18.55 -14.66 13.49
C PHE A 619 18.96 -15.95 14.20
N ASP A 620 20.16 -15.97 14.78
CA ASP A 620 20.66 -17.08 15.58
C ASP A 620 20.15 -16.96 17.02
N MET A 621 19.17 -17.79 17.37
CA MET A 621 18.57 -17.83 18.69
C MET A 621 19.51 -18.30 19.81
N LYS A 622 20.62 -18.99 19.48
CA LYS A 622 21.59 -19.46 20.47
C LYS A 622 22.61 -18.38 20.81
N ARG A 623 23.05 -17.63 19.79
CA ARG A 623 24.02 -16.54 19.95
C ARG A 623 23.36 -15.20 20.25
N TYR A 624 22.06 -15.07 20.02
CA TYR A 624 21.31 -13.80 20.06
C TYR A 624 21.87 -12.74 19.10
N GLU A 625 22.27 -13.21 17.91
CA GLU A 625 22.91 -12.39 16.88
C GLU A 625 22.20 -12.57 15.55
N PHE A 626 22.10 -11.50 14.77
CA PHE A 626 21.63 -11.59 13.40
C PHE A 626 22.71 -12.17 12.51
N VAL A 627 22.32 -13.08 11.61
CA VAL A 627 23.25 -13.73 10.70
C VAL A 627 23.44 -12.83 9.48
N SER A 628 24.66 -12.30 9.34
CA SER A 628 25.06 -11.44 8.23
C SER A 628 24.83 -12.12 6.88
N ASN A 629 24.28 -11.34 5.95
CA ASN A 629 24.21 -11.69 4.54
C ASN A 629 25.12 -10.78 3.68
N ILE A 630 26.01 -10.02 4.33
CA ILE A 630 26.83 -8.96 3.72
C ILE A 630 28.28 -9.44 3.62
N LYS A 631 28.49 -10.60 3.00
CA LYS A 631 29.84 -11.18 2.87
C LYS A 631 30.74 -10.43 1.90
N ASP A 632 30.15 -9.65 1.00
CA ASP A 632 30.89 -8.86 0.01
C ASP A 632 31.63 -7.68 0.66
N GLU A 633 31.09 -7.11 1.75
CA GLU A 633 31.65 -5.95 2.47
C GLU A 633 32.33 -6.35 3.78
N TYR A 634 31.75 -7.30 4.52
CA TYR A 634 32.25 -7.79 5.81
C TYR A 634 32.35 -9.32 5.76
N PRO A 635 33.35 -9.89 5.05
CA PRO A 635 33.45 -11.34 4.83
C PRO A 635 33.68 -12.15 6.13
N ASP A 636 34.27 -11.52 7.15
CA ASP A 636 34.64 -12.16 8.41
C ASP A 636 33.58 -12.04 9.52
N ASP A 637 32.45 -11.36 9.23
CA ASP A 637 31.27 -11.23 10.11
C ASP A 637 30.07 -12.04 9.54
#